data_AF-D6SU52-F1
#
_entry.id   AF-D6SU52-F1
#
_cell.length_a   1.000
_cell.length_b   1.000
_cell.length_c   1.000
_cell.angle_alpha   90.00
_cell.angle_beta   90.00
_cell.angle_gamma   90.00
#
_symmetry.space_group_name_H-M   'P 1'
#
loop_
_entity.id
_entity.type
_entity.pdbx_description
1 polymer ?
#
loop_
_entity_poly.entity_id
_entity_poly.type
_entity_poly.pdbx_seq_one_letter_code
_entity_poly.pdbx_strand_id
1 'polypeptide(L)'
;MSTNHTPATTWQNHLARLPYARDLMPTWQYTFVDPDYEQALNLYLSSRDETLPLDQRYEMLLQSKDLLYSLQQDKKYDISDSMLLVRVLTDLGERSQAALSAKKILERLRQEASIQLQEPFLPPLDSLEQLSMHQAPGTWLQSAVAEALARLEHPTGYHQDIHSDSLQDQVNNLQSYTLEMQRRIALSAQRAGHDMSIAPDSPLVSEGHLNHSIWKKLSGNQSLVSSPTNFISLLDYQGKTGQSLAYDTRMLARSREFKEKGRLKEASKQCFKVIKNDPTNKEAHNEFAVISSKMGDHENAYKFAGFAAADSSNPKYFRTLAAAARKLGQKDEEKMNFMKAETLEQFKAAAQEEVNKAKQIKNPDHGMDLTQIISQCERGMQKPGWDVLAFYTLSHALMASGQTKKDDRLQPLDTALKNKEWLHKRPLYHYWFDRVEFVNNQDKPEISIVMISYRPHEHTPVCLQKLREQTGDRAEIIFVNNGCPDKDFQNVHPYINTYVRLKGNAGASLPRNMGAVFADAPILLFIEDDGIAHEDLVKSHLEIYNNYKAVTVRGTYQTIQGPTPGYYYLGDKVMPSMSNLEGNSSLLTDPFFKIDGWSDYMFYGSEGRELGLRLLKAGYSYDLHLYTPKAILYHDWQRENEHMSTRKMKFFASWSLLHAMHPDEFSNFQDNWTRIMLGMIKVKPVSVCKTSAFDNKPDIEKVLEQTVKSMQKKNWAEAAQHLLSLDNNENSNVNPEENYSAKNPEYLQQGQKAWKQTQNKNQEKIISSQENGQFDHIEVKQTDFNNPLITKKTYNNIIYNNGEIDFNALNINHNIALKQLQKKSSIKVAFLLQMESMWKCDGIYKLMEKDSYFESFIFVCPYFNSSKRTQKERFYDIINNMNKTYEALKKKNFAVINSFNTKENKWIDLKKDIDPDIIFFNRPWESTNKEYTIHNFTDKLTCYVPYNFVSIDNEEQYDQATHNLTWRFFLETQAHQEIIKNNSKANGANTIVSGYPPLDVFFDKSYSPSNPWKMRKDNVKKIIFALHLTTDPEYFFEISDYIFKLARKYNNDIQIAFKPHPILKIRLIKNAPNEENKILKYFKKFESFTNTQVLEGEYKDLFLTSDGLIHNCGSFITEYACTGKPALYLKKDSYILKHKLNEVTEKIMQTCFLANNHYEIDNFINNVIINCNDNLEQKRLEVINKYLIPPNNRTASENIYWHLKNSLS
;
A
#
# COMPACT_ATOMS: atom_id res chain seq x y z
N MET A 1 -11.34 53.28 4.07
CA MET A 1 -12.26 54.31 3.53
C MET A 1 -12.67 53.81 2.16
N SER A 2 -13.97 53.84 1.80
CA SER A 2 -14.34 53.50 0.42
C SER A 2 -13.98 54.67 -0.49
N THR A 3 -13.05 54.44 -1.42
CA THR A 3 -12.92 55.27 -2.61
C THR A 3 -13.83 54.67 -3.67
N ASN A 4 -14.96 55.32 -3.93
CA ASN A 4 -15.81 54.94 -5.06
C ASN A 4 -15.04 55.27 -6.34
N HIS A 5 -14.54 54.24 -7.04
CA HIS A 5 -13.73 54.45 -8.23
C HIS A 5 -14.63 54.77 -9.42
N THR A 6 -14.44 55.94 -10.04
CA THR A 6 -15.10 56.27 -11.31
C THR A 6 -14.50 55.40 -12.43
N PRO A 7 -15.30 54.62 -13.17
CA PRO A 7 -14.79 53.78 -14.25
C PRO A 7 -14.11 54.59 -15.37
N ALA A 8 -12.93 54.13 -15.80
CA ALA A 8 -12.19 54.73 -16.93
C ALA A 8 -12.58 54.12 -18.29
N THR A 9 -13.01 52.85 -18.29
CA THR A 9 -13.54 52.18 -19.49
C THR A 9 -15.05 52.02 -19.35
N THR A 10 -15.80 52.50 -20.35
CA THR A 10 -17.26 52.34 -20.42
C THR A 10 -17.66 51.22 -21.39
N TRP A 11 -18.77 50.55 -21.13
CA TRP A 11 -19.25 49.41 -21.94
C TRP A 11 -19.55 49.82 -23.38
N GLN A 12 -20.04 51.04 -23.63
CA GLN A 12 -20.30 51.53 -24.99
C GLN A 12 -19.01 51.54 -25.83
N ASN A 13 -17.87 51.88 -25.23
CA ASN A 13 -16.57 51.92 -25.89
C ASN A 13 -15.93 50.54 -26.07
N HIS A 14 -16.27 49.59 -25.18
CA HIS A 14 -15.73 48.23 -25.20
C HIS A 14 -16.57 47.30 -26.11
N LEU A 15 -17.87 47.15 -25.84
CA LEU A 15 -18.77 46.23 -26.55
C LEU A 15 -18.90 46.57 -28.04
N ALA A 16 -18.86 47.86 -28.41
CA ALA A 16 -18.90 48.28 -29.82
C ALA A 16 -17.73 47.77 -30.69
N ARG A 17 -16.68 47.21 -30.07
CA ARG A 17 -15.52 46.60 -30.76
C ARG A 17 -15.63 45.08 -30.90
N LEU A 18 -16.58 44.44 -30.23
CA LEU A 18 -16.65 42.97 -30.10
C LEU A 18 -17.59 42.35 -31.16
N PRO A 19 -17.17 41.30 -31.89
CA PRO A 19 -17.96 40.69 -32.97
C PRO A 19 -19.40 40.29 -32.60
N TYR A 20 -19.65 39.70 -31.42
CA TYR A 20 -21.00 39.27 -31.03
C TYR A 20 -21.99 40.43 -30.82
N ALA A 21 -21.49 41.59 -30.38
CA ALA A 21 -22.31 42.74 -29.99
C ALA A 21 -22.73 43.61 -31.18
N ARG A 22 -22.06 43.48 -32.34
CA ARG A 22 -22.26 44.33 -33.53
C ARG A 22 -23.73 44.50 -33.90
N ASP A 23 -24.49 43.41 -33.90
CA ASP A 23 -25.89 43.38 -34.35
C ASP A 23 -26.87 43.79 -33.23
N LEU A 24 -26.39 43.90 -31.98
CA LEU A 24 -27.17 44.36 -30.81
C LEU A 24 -26.91 45.83 -30.45
N MET A 25 -25.72 46.37 -30.77
CA MET A 25 -25.35 47.76 -30.48
C MET A 25 -26.37 48.82 -30.94
N PRO A 26 -27.03 48.70 -32.12
CA PRO A 26 -28.06 49.66 -32.52
C PRO A 26 -29.30 49.67 -31.62
N THR A 27 -29.59 48.57 -30.93
CA THR A 27 -30.64 48.48 -29.91
C THR A 27 -30.13 49.06 -28.59
N TRP A 28 -28.97 48.60 -28.13
CA TRP A 28 -28.38 48.99 -26.84
C TRP A 28 -28.06 50.49 -26.73
N GLN A 29 -27.84 51.19 -27.85
CA GLN A 29 -27.68 52.66 -27.88
C GLN A 29 -28.93 53.43 -27.43
N TYR A 30 -30.11 52.81 -27.39
CA TYR A 30 -31.37 53.45 -27.01
C TYR A 30 -32.14 52.73 -25.89
N THR A 31 -31.61 51.61 -25.36
CA THR A 31 -32.16 50.97 -24.15
C THR A 31 -31.81 51.79 -22.92
N PHE A 32 -32.77 51.95 -21.99
CA PHE A 32 -32.47 52.38 -20.63
C PHE A 32 -31.73 51.25 -19.91
N VAL A 33 -30.45 51.44 -19.62
CA VAL A 33 -29.65 50.54 -18.77
C VAL A 33 -29.80 51.01 -17.32
N ASP A 34 -29.93 50.07 -16.38
CA ASP A 34 -29.98 50.43 -14.96
C ASP A 34 -28.64 51.04 -14.48
N PRO A 35 -28.63 52.16 -13.72
CA PRO A 35 -27.41 52.82 -13.29
C PRO A 35 -26.46 51.95 -12.47
N ASP A 36 -26.99 51.09 -11.57
CA ASP A 36 -26.15 50.24 -10.73
C ASP A 36 -25.56 49.08 -11.56
N TYR A 37 -26.30 48.60 -12.58
CA TYR A 37 -25.78 47.59 -13.51
C TYR A 37 -24.75 48.18 -14.48
N GLU A 38 -24.99 49.37 -15.03
CA GLU A 38 -24.01 50.10 -15.84
C GLU A 38 -22.73 50.38 -15.03
N GLN A 39 -22.87 50.79 -13.76
CA GLN A 39 -21.72 50.96 -12.87
C GLN A 39 -20.98 49.63 -12.63
N ALA A 40 -21.69 48.54 -12.33
CA ALA A 40 -21.08 47.22 -12.10
C ALA A 40 -20.33 46.69 -13.35
N LEU A 41 -20.90 46.88 -14.54
CA LEU A 41 -20.30 46.50 -15.82
C LEU A 41 -19.06 47.36 -16.14
N ASN A 42 -19.14 48.67 -15.94
CA ASN A 42 -18.02 49.59 -16.17
C ASN A 42 -16.88 49.39 -15.14
N LEU A 43 -17.19 49.04 -13.88
CA LEU A 43 -16.22 48.63 -12.87
C LEU A 43 -15.52 47.33 -13.24
N TYR A 44 -16.27 46.30 -13.68
CA TYR A 44 -15.67 45.06 -14.18
C TYR A 44 -14.72 45.33 -15.34
N LEU A 45 -15.14 46.09 -16.34
CA LEU A 45 -14.31 46.45 -17.49
C LEU A 45 -13.05 47.23 -17.08
N SER A 46 -13.17 48.19 -16.16
CA SER A 46 -12.03 48.96 -15.66
C SER A 46 -11.04 48.10 -14.85
N SER A 47 -11.51 47.06 -14.14
CA SER A 47 -10.63 46.11 -13.44
C SER A 47 -9.73 45.28 -14.39
N ARG A 48 -10.06 45.24 -15.68
CA ARG A 48 -9.25 44.55 -16.71
C ARG A 48 -8.09 45.39 -17.23
N ASP A 49 -8.02 46.69 -16.91
CA ASP A 49 -6.90 47.56 -17.30
C ASP A 49 -5.62 47.16 -16.54
N GLU A 50 -4.63 46.65 -17.26
CA GLU A 50 -3.37 46.18 -16.67
C GLU A 50 -2.40 47.30 -16.30
N THR A 51 -2.71 48.56 -16.64
CA THR A 51 -1.95 49.73 -16.21
C THR A 51 -2.32 50.18 -14.78
N LEU A 52 -3.46 49.72 -14.25
CA LEU A 52 -3.89 50.02 -12.89
C LEU A 52 -3.24 49.09 -11.83
N PRO A 53 -2.94 49.59 -10.63
CA PRO A 53 -2.48 48.76 -9.50
C PRO A 53 -3.42 47.60 -9.17
N LEU A 54 -2.85 46.45 -8.79
CA LEU A 54 -3.59 45.21 -8.56
C LEU A 54 -4.64 45.32 -7.44
N ASP A 55 -4.35 46.11 -6.40
CA ASP A 55 -5.27 46.45 -5.32
C ASP A 55 -6.48 47.24 -5.81
N GLN A 56 -6.28 48.25 -6.67
CA GLN A 56 -7.38 49.03 -7.26
C GLN A 56 -8.23 48.16 -8.20
N ARG A 57 -7.61 47.30 -9.00
CA ARG A 57 -8.31 46.33 -9.87
C ARG A 57 -9.14 45.34 -9.05
N TYR A 58 -8.61 44.88 -7.91
CA TYR A 58 -9.31 43.97 -7.00
C TYR A 58 -10.49 44.64 -6.29
N GLU A 59 -10.32 45.87 -5.80
CA GLU A 59 -11.42 46.68 -5.25
C GLU A 59 -12.52 46.93 -6.30
N MET A 60 -12.18 47.22 -7.56
CA MET A 60 -13.16 47.33 -8.65
C MET A 60 -13.94 46.03 -8.90
N LEU A 61 -13.29 44.86 -8.81
CA LEU A 61 -13.98 43.55 -8.91
C LEU A 61 -14.92 43.30 -7.73
N LEU A 62 -14.53 43.67 -6.50
CA LEU A 62 -15.40 43.57 -5.32
C LEU A 62 -16.59 44.52 -5.41
N GLN A 63 -16.37 45.79 -5.78
CA GLN A 63 -17.45 46.77 -5.97
C GLN A 63 -18.43 46.33 -7.08
N SER A 64 -17.92 45.74 -8.18
CA SER A 64 -18.76 45.14 -9.22
C SER A 64 -19.60 43.97 -8.69
N LYS A 65 -19.01 43.06 -7.89
CA LYS A 65 -19.72 41.93 -7.28
C LYS A 65 -20.84 42.38 -6.35
N ASP A 66 -20.56 43.35 -5.48
CA ASP A 66 -21.49 43.76 -4.42
C ASP A 66 -22.70 44.51 -5.01
N LEU A 67 -22.51 45.32 -6.06
CA LEU A 67 -23.61 45.91 -6.85
C LEU A 67 -24.50 44.82 -7.48
N LEU A 68 -23.89 43.81 -8.12
CA LEU A 68 -24.63 42.70 -8.74
C LEU A 68 -25.41 41.86 -7.71
N TYR A 69 -24.87 41.68 -6.50
CA TYR A 69 -25.62 41.04 -5.42
C TYR A 69 -26.76 41.90 -4.87
N SER A 70 -26.70 43.24 -4.92
CA SER A 70 -27.86 44.09 -4.59
C SER A 70 -28.94 43.99 -5.66
N LEU A 71 -28.56 44.10 -6.93
CA LEU A 71 -29.48 43.96 -8.08
C LEU A 71 -30.26 42.63 -8.04
N GLN A 72 -29.58 41.51 -7.71
CA GLN A 72 -30.22 40.19 -7.56
C GLN A 72 -31.10 40.02 -6.30
N GLN A 73 -31.08 40.96 -5.37
CA GLN A 73 -31.99 40.98 -4.21
C GLN A 73 -33.21 41.88 -4.47
N ASP A 74 -33.01 43.03 -5.11
CA ASP A 74 -34.05 44.05 -5.28
C ASP A 74 -34.91 43.85 -6.55
N LYS A 75 -34.40 43.11 -7.56
CA LYS A 75 -35.12 42.82 -8.81
C LYS A 75 -35.43 41.34 -8.99
N LYS A 76 -36.38 41.03 -9.88
CA LYS A 76 -36.39 39.72 -10.54
C LYS A 76 -35.09 39.61 -11.33
N TYR A 77 -34.30 38.56 -11.07
CA TYR A 77 -33.11 38.17 -11.83
C TYR A 77 -33.22 38.55 -13.32
N ASP A 78 -32.20 39.21 -13.87
CA ASP A 78 -32.05 39.29 -15.31
C ASP A 78 -31.23 38.07 -15.82
N ILE A 79 -30.71 38.15 -17.03
CA ILE A 79 -29.73 37.23 -17.61
C ILE A 79 -28.38 37.98 -17.76
N SER A 80 -28.43 39.29 -18.04
CA SER A 80 -27.31 40.20 -18.26
C SER A 80 -26.49 40.43 -16.99
N ASP A 81 -27.17 40.67 -15.86
CA ASP A 81 -26.57 40.77 -14.52
C ASP A 81 -25.83 39.47 -14.13
N SER A 82 -26.48 38.34 -14.43
CA SER A 82 -26.10 37.02 -13.98
C SER A 82 -24.91 36.49 -14.79
N MET A 83 -24.83 36.78 -16.09
CA MET A 83 -23.65 36.46 -16.91
C MET A 83 -22.43 37.30 -16.54
N LEU A 84 -22.63 38.59 -16.19
CA LEU A 84 -21.55 39.41 -15.65
C LEU A 84 -21.07 38.88 -14.29
N LEU A 85 -21.99 38.50 -13.40
CA LEU A 85 -21.67 37.92 -12.10
C LEU A 85 -20.87 36.61 -12.23
N VAL A 86 -21.16 35.77 -13.25
CA VAL A 86 -20.35 34.58 -13.55
C VAL A 86 -18.89 34.96 -13.87
N ARG A 87 -18.63 36.04 -14.61
CA ARG A 87 -17.26 36.53 -14.85
C ARG A 87 -16.60 37.05 -13.58
N VAL A 88 -17.26 37.96 -12.87
CA VAL A 88 -16.75 38.58 -11.64
C VAL A 88 -16.36 37.52 -10.62
N LEU A 89 -17.21 36.52 -10.39
CA LEU A 89 -16.91 35.38 -9.51
C LEU A 89 -15.81 34.46 -10.06
N THR A 90 -15.64 34.35 -11.37
CA THR A 90 -14.55 33.56 -11.97
C THR A 90 -13.19 34.24 -11.78
N ASP A 91 -13.10 35.56 -12.03
CA ASP A 91 -11.88 36.35 -11.85
C ASP A 91 -11.49 36.50 -10.37
N LEU A 92 -12.47 36.59 -9.46
CA LEU A 92 -12.25 36.53 -8.00
C LEU A 92 -11.90 35.13 -7.48
N GLY A 93 -11.92 34.10 -8.33
CA GLY A 93 -11.62 32.71 -7.95
C GLY A 93 -12.75 31.98 -7.20
N GLU A 94 -13.93 32.59 -7.07
CA GLU A 94 -15.14 32.06 -6.43
C GLU A 94 -15.86 31.01 -7.32
N ARG A 95 -15.09 30.07 -7.88
CA ARG A 95 -15.48 29.14 -8.96
C ARG A 95 -16.76 28.36 -8.70
N SER A 96 -17.01 27.94 -7.46
CA SER A 96 -18.25 27.23 -7.07
C SER A 96 -19.49 28.12 -7.17
N GLN A 97 -19.38 29.41 -6.84
CA GLN A 97 -20.47 30.37 -6.97
C GLN A 97 -20.72 30.74 -8.44
N ALA A 98 -19.64 30.87 -9.22
CA ALA A 98 -19.73 31.06 -10.68
C ALA A 98 -20.43 29.87 -11.36
N ALA A 99 -20.09 28.62 -11.00
CA ALA A 99 -20.76 27.43 -11.51
C ALA A 99 -22.25 27.40 -11.14
N LEU A 100 -22.61 27.69 -9.89
CA LEU A 100 -24.00 27.75 -9.44
C LEU A 100 -24.80 28.83 -10.20
N SER A 101 -24.19 29.98 -10.47
CA SER A 101 -24.82 31.08 -11.22
C SER A 101 -25.01 30.71 -12.69
N ALA A 102 -23.98 30.14 -13.34
CA ALA A 102 -24.09 29.63 -14.72
C ALA A 102 -25.19 28.56 -14.85
N LYS A 103 -25.31 27.66 -13.86
CA LYS A 103 -26.37 26.65 -13.83
C LYS A 103 -27.77 27.26 -13.77
N LYS A 104 -28.02 28.23 -12.88
CA LYS A 104 -29.32 28.95 -12.80
C LYS A 104 -29.70 29.57 -14.14
N ILE A 105 -28.75 30.25 -14.79
CA ILE A 105 -28.97 30.89 -16.10
C ILE A 105 -29.33 29.82 -17.15
N LEU A 106 -28.60 28.70 -17.18
CA LEU A 106 -28.84 27.61 -18.13
C LEU A 106 -30.19 26.90 -17.92
N GLU A 107 -30.65 26.78 -16.68
CA GLU A 107 -31.98 26.25 -16.35
C GLU A 107 -33.10 27.21 -16.80
N ARG A 108 -32.91 28.52 -16.66
CA ARG A 108 -33.84 29.56 -17.14
C ARG A 108 -33.90 29.62 -18.68
N LEU A 109 -32.74 29.64 -19.35
CA LEU A 109 -32.63 29.69 -20.82
C LEU A 109 -33.32 28.51 -21.54
N ARG A 110 -33.68 27.43 -20.82
CA ARG A 110 -34.44 26.27 -21.33
C ARG A 110 -35.96 26.41 -21.17
N GLN A 111 -36.42 27.35 -20.35
CA GLN A 111 -37.84 27.55 -20.04
C GLN A 111 -38.46 28.72 -20.83
N GLU A 112 -37.65 29.67 -21.27
CA GLU A 112 -38.09 30.82 -22.07
C GLU A 112 -38.04 30.49 -23.57
N ALA A 113 -39.20 30.52 -24.24
CA ALA A 113 -39.33 30.21 -25.66
C ALA A 113 -38.75 31.28 -26.61
N SER A 114 -38.49 32.49 -26.10
CA SER A 114 -37.87 33.60 -26.82
C SER A 114 -37.17 34.54 -25.83
N ILE A 115 -35.86 34.71 -25.97
CA ILE A 115 -35.03 35.53 -25.07
C ILE A 115 -34.88 36.93 -25.67
N GLN A 116 -35.14 37.98 -24.87
CA GLN A 116 -35.05 39.38 -25.33
C GLN A 116 -33.77 40.04 -24.79
N LEU A 117 -32.81 40.32 -25.68
CA LEU A 117 -31.49 40.86 -25.34
C LEU A 117 -31.45 42.38 -25.43
N GLN A 118 -32.34 43.03 -24.68
CA GLN A 118 -32.51 44.48 -24.73
C GLN A 118 -31.40 45.23 -23.97
N GLU A 119 -30.88 44.66 -22.88
CA GLU A 119 -29.78 45.23 -22.10
C GLU A 119 -28.39 44.76 -22.61
N PRO A 120 -27.33 45.59 -22.47
CA PRO A 120 -25.96 45.21 -22.83
C PRO A 120 -25.38 44.20 -21.86
N PHE A 121 -24.81 43.10 -22.37
CA PHE A 121 -24.25 42.03 -21.54
C PHE A 121 -22.85 41.60 -22.02
N LEU A 122 -22.05 41.03 -21.12
CA LEU A 122 -20.86 40.24 -21.45
C LEU A 122 -21.19 38.74 -21.39
N PRO A 123 -20.79 37.91 -22.37
CA PRO A 123 -20.99 36.45 -22.30
C PRO A 123 -20.14 35.86 -21.15
N PRO A 124 -20.54 34.75 -20.52
CA PRO A 124 -19.92 34.23 -19.29
C PRO A 124 -18.44 33.77 -19.43
N LEU A 125 -17.87 33.81 -20.63
CA LEU A 125 -16.45 33.59 -20.91
C LEU A 125 -15.94 34.69 -21.85
N ASP A 126 -14.67 35.07 -21.70
CA ASP A 126 -13.93 36.00 -22.56
C ASP A 126 -13.78 35.50 -24.00
N SER A 127 -13.39 34.23 -24.17
CA SER A 127 -13.19 33.54 -25.45
C SER A 127 -14.42 33.47 -26.36
N LEU A 128 -15.61 33.83 -25.87
CA LEU A 128 -16.86 33.88 -26.64
C LEU A 128 -17.11 35.26 -27.28
N GLU A 129 -16.48 36.33 -26.81
CA GLU A 129 -16.67 37.70 -27.35
C GLU A 129 -16.34 37.81 -28.84
N GLN A 130 -15.44 36.95 -29.32
CA GLN A 130 -14.96 36.96 -30.70
C GLN A 130 -15.83 36.12 -31.65
N LEU A 131 -16.88 35.46 -31.15
CA LEU A 131 -17.81 34.66 -31.95
C LEU A 131 -19.04 35.50 -32.30
N SER A 132 -19.38 35.62 -33.59
CA SER A 132 -20.69 36.18 -33.98
C SER A 132 -21.83 35.28 -33.49
N MET A 133 -22.96 35.88 -33.10
CA MET A 133 -24.16 35.13 -32.70
C MET A 133 -24.89 34.50 -33.89
N HIS A 134 -24.72 35.07 -35.10
CA HIS A 134 -25.52 34.77 -36.28
C HIS A 134 -27.04 34.79 -35.99
N GLN A 135 -27.87 34.11 -36.80
CA GLN A 135 -29.34 34.27 -36.78
C GLN A 135 -30.06 33.55 -35.61
N ALA A 136 -29.35 33.04 -34.59
CA ALA A 136 -29.94 32.30 -33.47
C ALA A 136 -29.39 32.70 -32.07
N PRO A 137 -29.61 33.94 -31.59
CA PRO A 137 -29.02 34.43 -30.33
C PRO A 137 -29.33 33.58 -29.09
N GLY A 138 -30.54 33.01 -28.99
CA GLY A 138 -30.92 32.16 -27.86
C GLY A 138 -30.12 30.86 -27.77
N THR A 139 -29.89 30.20 -28.92
CA THR A 139 -29.07 28.98 -29.01
C THR A 139 -27.59 29.29 -28.75
N TRP A 140 -27.11 30.45 -29.23
CA TRP A 140 -25.76 30.93 -28.91
C TRP A 140 -25.56 31.14 -27.40
N LEU A 141 -26.53 31.75 -26.71
CA LEU A 141 -26.47 31.95 -25.25
C LEU A 141 -26.57 30.64 -24.45
N GLN A 142 -27.43 29.72 -24.86
CA GLN A 142 -27.47 28.37 -24.27
C GLN A 142 -26.11 27.67 -24.41
N SER A 143 -25.46 27.80 -25.58
CA SER A 143 -24.11 27.27 -25.83
C SER A 143 -23.05 27.94 -24.94
N ALA A 144 -23.07 29.26 -24.86
CA ALA A 144 -22.16 30.07 -24.06
C ALA A 144 -22.18 29.69 -22.56
N VAL A 145 -23.38 29.57 -21.99
CA VAL A 145 -23.57 29.26 -20.57
C VAL A 145 -23.30 27.78 -20.28
N ALA A 146 -23.63 26.86 -21.21
CA ALA A 146 -23.29 25.45 -21.08
C ALA A 146 -21.75 25.22 -21.11
N GLU A 147 -21.03 25.91 -21.99
CA GLU A 147 -19.56 25.83 -22.01
C GLU A 147 -18.95 26.43 -20.74
N ALA A 148 -19.47 27.56 -20.25
CA ALA A 148 -19.04 28.17 -18.99
C ALA A 148 -19.22 27.20 -17.81
N LEU A 149 -20.40 26.58 -17.69
CA LEU A 149 -20.68 25.59 -16.64
C LEU A 149 -19.70 24.40 -16.71
N ALA A 150 -19.51 23.82 -17.89
CA ALA A 150 -18.61 22.68 -18.10
C ALA A 150 -17.13 23.01 -17.81
N ARG A 151 -16.70 24.27 -18.01
CA ARG A 151 -15.38 24.77 -17.58
C ARG A 151 -15.31 24.98 -16.07
N LEU A 152 -16.35 25.53 -15.45
CA LEU A 152 -16.35 25.94 -14.04
C LEU A 152 -16.45 24.75 -13.09
N GLU A 153 -17.37 23.81 -13.32
CA GLU A 153 -17.55 22.63 -12.45
C GLU A 153 -16.32 21.71 -12.42
N HIS A 154 -15.53 21.65 -13.50
CA HIS A 154 -14.51 20.62 -13.67
C HIS A 154 -13.16 21.15 -14.20
N PRO A 155 -12.06 21.05 -13.42
CA PRO A 155 -10.73 21.55 -13.79
C PRO A 155 -10.16 20.99 -15.11
N THR A 156 -10.55 19.76 -15.48
CA THR A 156 -10.18 19.14 -16.76
C THR A 156 -11.36 18.33 -17.29
N GLY A 157 -11.72 18.48 -18.57
CA GLY A 157 -12.80 17.69 -19.18
C GLY A 157 -12.42 16.24 -19.48
N TYR A 158 -11.13 15.95 -19.64
CA TYR A 158 -10.61 14.61 -19.96
C TYR A 158 -10.95 13.51 -18.93
N HIS A 159 -11.34 13.89 -17.72
CA HIS A 159 -11.70 12.94 -16.67
C HIS A 159 -13.21 12.68 -16.52
N GLN A 160 -14.09 13.40 -17.22
CA GLN A 160 -15.52 13.09 -17.29
C GLN A 160 -15.89 12.22 -18.48
N ASP A 161 -16.93 11.41 -18.32
CA ASP A 161 -17.76 11.00 -19.45
C ASP A 161 -18.77 12.12 -19.73
N ILE A 162 -18.48 12.95 -20.73
CA ILE A 162 -19.45 13.92 -21.28
C ILE A 162 -20.67 13.18 -21.85
N HIS A 163 -20.52 11.88 -22.12
CA HIS A 163 -21.53 10.89 -22.50
C HIS A 163 -22.43 10.39 -21.36
N SER A 164 -22.47 11.08 -20.22
CA SER A 164 -23.58 10.89 -19.29
C SER A 164 -24.86 11.52 -19.87
N ASP A 165 -25.98 10.79 -19.77
CA ASP A 165 -27.23 11.07 -20.51
C ASP A 165 -27.78 12.51 -20.30
N SER A 166 -27.37 13.19 -19.23
CA SER A 166 -27.80 14.57 -18.97
C SER A 166 -27.00 15.63 -19.71
N LEU A 167 -25.73 15.40 -20.08
CA LEU A 167 -24.86 16.42 -20.69
C LEU A 167 -24.69 16.22 -22.20
N GLN A 168 -24.79 15.00 -22.72
CA GLN A 168 -24.63 14.73 -24.15
C GLN A 168 -25.69 15.46 -24.99
N ASP A 169 -26.97 15.42 -24.59
CA ASP A 169 -28.05 16.17 -25.25
C ASP A 169 -27.87 17.69 -25.16
N GLN A 170 -27.15 18.18 -24.15
CA GLN A 170 -26.86 19.61 -23.97
C GLN A 170 -25.71 20.08 -24.87
N VAL A 171 -24.81 19.17 -25.27
CA VAL A 171 -23.58 19.50 -26.00
C VAL A 171 -23.70 19.18 -27.50
N ASN A 172 -24.43 18.14 -27.88
CA ASN A 172 -24.64 17.76 -29.28
C ASN A 172 -25.57 18.73 -30.05
N ASN A 173 -26.34 19.56 -29.34
CA ASN A 173 -27.26 20.54 -29.93
C ASN A 173 -26.67 21.97 -30.03
N LEU A 174 -25.39 22.16 -29.68
CA LEU A 174 -24.76 23.49 -29.69
C LEU A 174 -24.34 23.90 -31.11
N GLN A 175 -24.99 24.92 -31.66
CA GLN A 175 -24.67 25.47 -33.00
C GLN A 175 -23.37 26.29 -33.05
N SER A 176 -22.75 26.58 -31.91
CA SER A 176 -21.48 27.31 -31.82
C SER A 176 -20.72 26.91 -30.55
N TYR A 177 -19.44 26.61 -30.69
CA TYR A 177 -18.56 26.16 -29.60
C TYR A 177 -17.15 26.72 -29.76
N THR A 178 -16.41 26.91 -28.66
CA THR A 178 -14.99 27.29 -28.79
C THR A 178 -14.16 26.12 -29.32
N LEU A 179 -13.00 26.43 -29.91
CA LEU A 179 -12.04 25.42 -30.36
C LEU A 179 -11.51 24.57 -29.19
N GLU A 180 -11.52 25.09 -27.96
CA GLU A 180 -11.21 24.32 -26.75
C GLU A 180 -12.30 23.30 -26.42
N MET A 181 -13.57 23.69 -26.48
CA MET A 181 -14.69 22.79 -26.21
C MET A 181 -14.77 21.65 -27.25
N GLN A 182 -14.52 21.93 -28.54
CA GLN A 182 -14.39 20.89 -29.57
C GLN A 182 -13.37 19.81 -29.18
N ARG A 183 -12.16 20.23 -28.73
CA ARG A 183 -11.11 19.30 -28.25
C ARG A 183 -11.54 18.52 -27.01
N ARG A 184 -12.26 19.19 -26.08
CA ARG A 184 -12.78 18.61 -24.84
C ARG A 184 -13.78 17.49 -25.12
N ILE A 185 -14.69 17.69 -26.07
CA ILE A 185 -15.70 16.73 -26.52
C ILE A 185 -15.04 15.53 -27.21
N ALA A 186 -14.21 15.76 -28.23
CA ALA A 186 -13.56 14.69 -28.98
C ALA A 186 -12.70 13.80 -28.06
N LEU A 187 -11.87 14.38 -27.18
CA LEU A 187 -11.04 13.59 -26.27
C LEU A 187 -11.85 12.83 -25.21
N SER A 188 -13.04 13.32 -24.83
CA SER A 188 -14.00 12.55 -24.00
C SER A 188 -14.53 11.34 -24.77
N ALA A 189 -14.99 11.54 -26.00
CA ALA A 189 -15.55 10.47 -26.84
C ALA A 189 -14.55 9.36 -27.13
N GLN A 190 -13.32 9.71 -27.56
CA GLN A 190 -12.25 8.75 -27.80
C GLN A 190 -11.93 7.90 -26.56
N ARG A 191 -11.95 8.54 -25.38
CA ARG A 191 -11.61 7.92 -24.08
C ARG A 191 -12.74 7.04 -23.54
N ALA A 192 -14.00 7.41 -23.80
CA ALA A 192 -15.18 6.62 -23.47
C ALA A 192 -15.42 5.46 -24.46
N GLY A 193 -14.85 5.54 -25.67
CA GLY A 193 -15.00 4.54 -26.73
C GLY A 193 -16.21 4.75 -27.64
N HIS A 194 -16.67 6.00 -27.78
CA HIS A 194 -17.74 6.37 -28.71
C HIS A 194 -17.18 6.87 -30.05
N ASP A 195 -17.95 6.69 -31.12
CA ASP A 195 -17.63 7.24 -32.44
C ASP A 195 -17.52 8.78 -32.38
N MET A 196 -16.54 9.32 -33.09
CA MET A 196 -16.26 10.75 -33.10
C MET A 196 -16.64 11.38 -34.43
N SER A 197 -17.46 12.43 -34.36
CA SER A 197 -17.69 13.34 -35.48
C SER A 197 -16.92 14.64 -35.21
N ILE A 198 -15.95 14.94 -36.07
CA ILE A 198 -15.29 16.25 -36.16
C ILE A 198 -15.61 16.78 -37.55
N ALA A 199 -16.19 17.99 -37.63
CA ALA A 199 -16.59 18.58 -38.90
C ALA A 199 -15.37 18.75 -39.84
N PRO A 200 -15.48 18.45 -41.16
CA PRO A 200 -14.34 18.48 -42.08
C PRO A 200 -13.68 19.86 -42.25
N ASP A 201 -14.41 20.92 -41.92
CA ASP A 201 -14.05 22.33 -41.91
C ASP A 201 -13.60 22.84 -40.52
N SER A 202 -13.61 21.98 -39.49
CA SER A 202 -13.15 22.35 -38.14
C SER A 202 -11.72 22.86 -38.16
N PRO A 203 -11.39 23.97 -37.47
CA PRO A 203 -10.01 24.42 -37.35
C PRO A 203 -9.06 23.38 -36.73
N LEU A 204 -9.58 22.35 -36.03
CA LEU A 204 -8.77 21.25 -35.50
C LEU A 204 -8.04 20.43 -36.57
N VAL A 205 -8.63 20.28 -37.77
CA VAL A 205 -8.04 19.54 -38.89
C VAL A 205 -7.26 20.44 -39.87
N SER A 206 -7.34 21.76 -39.68
CA SER A 206 -6.60 22.76 -40.47
C SER A 206 -5.10 22.75 -40.17
N GLU A 207 -4.25 22.98 -41.18
CA GLU A 207 -2.79 22.81 -41.07
C GLU A 207 -2.11 23.80 -40.12
N GLY A 208 -2.78 24.90 -39.76
CA GLY A 208 -2.32 25.84 -38.74
C GLY A 208 -2.54 25.40 -37.29
N HIS A 209 -3.23 24.28 -37.03
CA HIS A 209 -3.56 23.85 -35.67
C HIS A 209 -2.63 22.76 -35.11
N LEU A 210 -2.36 22.82 -33.80
CA LEU A 210 -1.48 21.87 -33.13
C LEU A 210 -2.02 20.43 -33.25
N ASN A 211 -1.18 19.53 -33.75
CA ASN A 211 -1.51 18.13 -34.03
C ASN A 211 -2.64 17.93 -35.06
N HIS A 212 -2.86 18.84 -36.01
CA HIS A 212 -3.91 18.72 -37.04
C HIS A 212 -3.92 17.37 -37.78
N SER A 213 -2.74 16.78 -38.03
CA SER A 213 -2.59 15.46 -38.67
C SER A 213 -3.07 14.30 -37.80
N ILE A 214 -3.15 14.47 -36.49
CA ILE A 214 -3.80 13.53 -35.57
C ILE A 214 -5.31 13.74 -35.61
N TRP A 215 -5.79 14.99 -35.48
CA TRP A 215 -7.23 15.29 -35.59
C TRP A 215 -7.83 14.83 -36.92
N LYS A 216 -7.11 14.99 -38.03
CA LYS A 216 -7.50 14.57 -39.39
C LYS A 216 -7.53 13.04 -39.57
N LYS A 217 -6.73 12.29 -38.77
CA LYS A 217 -6.84 10.82 -38.66
C LYS A 217 -8.02 10.42 -37.78
N LEU A 218 -8.27 11.17 -36.70
CA LEU A 218 -9.39 10.94 -35.78
C LEU A 218 -10.76 11.32 -36.37
N SER A 219 -10.81 12.17 -37.40
CA SER A 219 -12.02 12.51 -38.16
C SER A 219 -12.26 11.61 -39.39
N GLY A 220 -11.30 10.74 -39.72
CA GLY A 220 -11.33 9.90 -40.93
C GLY A 220 -11.71 8.47 -40.59
N ASN A 221 -12.77 7.94 -41.21
CA ASN A 221 -13.31 6.62 -40.89
C ASN A 221 -12.46 5.48 -41.51
N GLN A 222 -11.26 5.25 -40.96
CA GLN A 222 -10.38 4.12 -41.27
C GLN A 222 -10.14 3.28 -40.01
N SER A 223 -10.56 2.01 -40.08
CA SER A 223 -10.51 1.05 -38.98
C SER A 223 -9.06 0.67 -38.60
N LEU A 224 -8.57 1.18 -37.47
CA LEU A 224 -7.30 0.75 -36.87
C LEU A 224 -7.52 -0.31 -35.78
N VAL A 225 -7.47 -1.58 -36.17
CA VAL A 225 -7.34 -2.70 -35.24
C VAL A 225 -5.89 -2.78 -34.73
N SER A 226 -5.61 -2.26 -33.54
CA SER A 226 -4.59 -2.81 -32.60
C SER A 226 -4.40 -1.99 -31.32
N SER A 227 -4.15 -2.69 -30.20
CA SER A 227 -3.43 -2.21 -29.00
C SER A 227 -3.85 -0.89 -28.33
N PRO A 228 -4.85 -0.90 -27.41
CA PRO A 228 -5.05 0.17 -26.44
C PRO A 228 -4.07 0.05 -25.26
N THR A 229 -2.77 0.31 -25.49
CA THR A 229 -1.73 0.24 -24.45
C THR A 229 -1.29 1.64 -23.97
N ASN A 230 -1.28 1.85 -22.65
CA ASN A 230 -0.86 3.07 -21.91
C ASN A 230 -1.76 4.32 -22.03
N PHE A 231 -2.57 4.56 -20.99
CA PHE A 231 -2.55 5.85 -20.28
C PHE A 231 -3.09 5.77 -18.83
N ILE A 232 -3.93 4.78 -18.50
CA ILE A 232 -4.59 4.64 -17.18
C ILE A 232 -3.62 4.21 -16.05
N SER A 233 -2.60 3.42 -16.35
CA SER A 233 -1.84 2.67 -15.35
C SER A 233 -0.65 3.46 -14.76
N LEU A 234 -0.91 4.36 -13.82
CA LEU A 234 0.13 4.96 -12.93
C LEU A 234 -0.36 5.57 -11.59
N LEU A 235 -1.67 5.54 -11.25
CA LEU A 235 -2.20 6.22 -10.05
C LEU A 235 -3.08 5.40 -9.09
N ASP A 236 -3.35 4.11 -9.37
CA ASP A 236 -4.40 3.34 -8.66
C ASP A 236 -3.90 2.04 -7.97
N TYR A 237 -2.60 1.94 -7.65
CA TYR A 237 -2.00 0.69 -7.15
C TYR A 237 -1.15 0.77 -5.86
N GLN A 238 -1.59 1.58 -4.88
CA GLN A 238 -1.25 1.37 -3.47
C GLN A 238 -2.52 1.57 -2.62
N GLY A 239 -2.99 0.52 -1.93
CA GLY A 239 -4.13 0.60 -0.99
C GLY A 239 -5.44 -0.12 -1.36
N LYS A 240 -5.39 -1.31 -1.97
CA LYS A 240 -6.57 -2.21 -2.12
C LYS A 240 -6.60 -3.33 -1.07
N THR A 241 -6.65 -2.97 0.21
CA THR A 241 -6.91 -3.89 1.33
C THR A 241 -8.18 -3.47 2.08
N GLY A 242 -8.99 -4.44 2.54
CA GLY A 242 -10.32 -4.20 3.10
C GLY A 242 -11.45 -4.15 2.06
N GLN A 243 -11.67 -2.99 1.42
CA GLN A 243 -12.93 -2.74 0.67
C GLN A 243 -13.13 -3.62 -0.58
N SER A 244 -12.08 -3.98 -1.33
CA SER A 244 -12.24 -4.88 -2.49
C SER A 244 -12.67 -6.27 -2.04
N LEU A 245 -11.93 -6.86 -1.09
CA LEU A 245 -12.24 -8.19 -0.57
C LEU A 245 -13.68 -8.29 -0.04
N ALA A 246 -14.18 -7.25 0.62
CA ALA A 246 -15.57 -7.14 1.09
C ALA A 246 -16.61 -6.96 -0.05
N TYR A 247 -16.23 -6.38 -1.19
CA TYR A 247 -17.06 -6.32 -2.40
C TYR A 247 -17.08 -7.69 -3.11
N ASP A 248 -15.91 -8.28 -3.34
CA ASP A 248 -15.73 -9.51 -4.10
C ASP A 248 -16.41 -10.70 -3.38
N THR A 249 -16.21 -10.79 -2.06
CA THR A 249 -16.91 -11.76 -1.19
C THR A 249 -18.44 -11.60 -1.26
N ARG A 250 -18.94 -10.37 -1.27
CA ARG A 250 -20.39 -10.06 -1.34
C ARG A 250 -20.98 -10.43 -2.70
N MET A 251 -20.23 -10.21 -3.79
CA MET A 251 -20.69 -10.59 -5.14
C MET A 251 -20.66 -12.11 -5.33
N LEU A 252 -19.67 -12.83 -4.79
CA LEU A 252 -19.66 -14.29 -4.82
C LEU A 252 -20.75 -14.91 -3.94
N ALA A 253 -21.01 -14.37 -2.74
CA ALA A 253 -22.13 -14.80 -1.91
C ALA A 253 -23.48 -14.62 -2.64
N ARG A 254 -23.70 -13.45 -3.27
CA ARG A 254 -24.90 -13.18 -4.06
C ARG A 254 -24.99 -14.04 -5.33
N SER A 255 -23.86 -14.42 -5.92
CA SER A 255 -23.82 -15.39 -7.02
C SER A 255 -24.31 -16.76 -6.58
N ARG A 256 -23.85 -17.25 -5.42
CA ARG A 256 -24.30 -18.53 -4.83
C ARG A 256 -25.79 -18.50 -4.51
N GLU A 257 -26.29 -17.43 -3.89
CA GLU A 257 -27.72 -17.20 -3.62
C GLU A 257 -28.58 -17.27 -4.90
N PHE A 258 -28.15 -16.59 -5.99
CA PHE A 258 -28.85 -16.66 -7.27
C PHE A 258 -28.77 -18.05 -7.91
N LYS A 259 -27.61 -18.72 -7.82
CA LYS A 259 -27.38 -20.09 -8.33
C LYS A 259 -28.25 -21.13 -7.62
N GLU A 260 -28.48 -20.98 -6.32
CA GLU A 260 -29.39 -21.81 -5.52
C GLU A 260 -30.86 -21.54 -5.88
N LYS A 261 -31.23 -20.27 -6.09
CA LYS A 261 -32.57 -19.87 -6.56
C LYS A 261 -32.81 -20.08 -8.06
N GLY A 262 -31.94 -20.85 -8.75
CA GLY A 262 -32.07 -21.17 -10.18
C GLY A 262 -31.79 -20.02 -11.16
N ARG A 263 -31.42 -18.83 -10.67
CA ARG A 263 -31.22 -17.59 -11.44
C ARG A 263 -29.82 -17.50 -12.04
N LEU A 264 -29.49 -18.47 -12.90
CA LEU A 264 -28.13 -18.69 -13.41
C LEU A 264 -27.56 -17.50 -14.19
N LYS A 265 -28.38 -16.77 -14.97
CA LYS A 265 -27.94 -15.58 -15.73
C LYS A 265 -27.56 -14.39 -14.83
N GLU A 266 -28.17 -14.28 -13.65
CA GLU A 266 -27.83 -13.25 -12.67
C GLU A 266 -26.67 -13.68 -11.77
N ALA A 267 -26.52 -14.98 -11.51
CA ALA A 267 -25.35 -15.54 -10.85
C ALA A 267 -24.07 -15.31 -11.67
N SER A 268 -24.07 -15.70 -12.95
CA SER A 268 -22.92 -15.50 -13.84
C SER A 268 -22.55 -14.02 -13.97
N LYS A 269 -23.54 -13.12 -14.07
CA LYS A 269 -23.34 -11.66 -14.01
C LYS A 269 -22.71 -11.14 -12.72
N GLN A 270 -22.82 -11.83 -11.58
CA GLN A 270 -22.11 -11.42 -10.36
C GLN A 270 -20.67 -11.95 -10.35
N CYS A 271 -20.43 -13.21 -10.75
CA CYS A 271 -19.06 -13.73 -10.89
C CYS A 271 -18.25 -12.91 -11.91
N PHE A 272 -18.85 -12.53 -13.04
CA PHE A 272 -18.14 -11.77 -14.08
C PHE A 272 -17.78 -10.33 -13.64
N LYS A 273 -18.48 -9.74 -12.66
CA LYS A 273 -18.04 -8.47 -12.03
C LYS A 273 -16.77 -8.66 -11.22
N VAL A 274 -16.69 -9.75 -10.45
CA VAL A 274 -15.47 -10.10 -9.69
C VAL A 274 -14.33 -10.39 -10.65
N ILE A 275 -14.55 -11.22 -11.68
CA ILE A 275 -13.53 -11.51 -12.70
C ILE A 275 -13.09 -10.25 -13.47
N LYS A 276 -13.97 -9.26 -13.70
CA LYS A 276 -13.59 -7.98 -14.31
C LYS A 276 -12.77 -7.09 -13.37
N ASN A 277 -13.02 -7.12 -12.06
CA ASN A 277 -12.32 -6.32 -11.06
C ASN A 277 -10.98 -6.95 -10.62
N ASP A 278 -10.95 -8.28 -10.56
CA ASP A 278 -9.84 -9.13 -10.13
C ASP A 278 -9.78 -10.37 -11.04
N PRO A 279 -9.13 -10.30 -12.22
CA PRO A 279 -9.07 -11.43 -13.15
C PRO A 279 -8.23 -12.60 -12.65
N THR A 280 -7.52 -12.46 -11.52
CA THR A 280 -6.82 -13.55 -10.83
C THR A 280 -7.70 -14.34 -9.86
N ASN A 281 -8.97 -13.97 -9.66
CA ASN A 281 -9.83 -14.57 -8.66
C ASN A 281 -10.27 -16.02 -8.99
N LYS A 282 -9.47 -17.01 -8.60
CA LYS A 282 -9.69 -18.44 -8.91
C LYS A 282 -11.07 -18.97 -8.45
N GLU A 283 -11.61 -18.47 -7.33
CA GLU A 283 -12.94 -18.87 -6.85
C GLU A 283 -14.06 -18.28 -7.73
N ALA A 284 -13.93 -17.04 -8.21
CA ALA A 284 -14.89 -16.44 -9.13
C ALA A 284 -14.91 -17.15 -10.49
N HIS A 285 -13.73 -17.50 -11.02
CA HIS A 285 -13.59 -18.34 -12.22
C HIS A 285 -14.24 -19.71 -12.03
N ASN A 286 -14.00 -20.38 -10.90
CA ASN A 286 -14.61 -21.68 -10.58
C ASN A 286 -16.14 -21.59 -10.47
N GLU A 287 -16.66 -20.59 -9.77
CA GLU A 287 -18.11 -20.40 -9.63
C GLU A 287 -18.77 -20.06 -10.98
N PHE A 288 -18.13 -19.21 -11.81
CA PHE A 288 -18.58 -18.94 -13.17
C PHE A 288 -18.62 -20.23 -14.00
N ALA A 289 -17.58 -21.06 -13.95
CA ALA A 289 -17.52 -22.33 -14.66
C ALA A 289 -18.65 -23.31 -14.27
N VAL A 290 -18.93 -23.43 -12.96
CA VAL A 290 -20.05 -24.24 -12.45
C VAL A 290 -21.41 -23.71 -12.95
N ILE A 291 -21.56 -22.38 -13.05
CA ILE A 291 -22.79 -21.74 -13.53
C ILE A 291 -22.96 -21.95 -15.04
N SER A 292 -21.92 -21.70 -15.86
CA SER A 292 -21.92 -21.97 -17.30
C SER A 292 -22.22 -23.44 -17.60
N SER A 293 -21.63 -24.37 -16.85
CA SER A 293 -21.91 -25.80 -16.98
C SER A 293 -23.38 -26.14 -16.71
N LYS A 294 -24.03 -25.46 -15.75
CA LYS A 294 -25.48 -25.59 -15.48
C LYS A 294 -26.35 -24.89 -16.53
N MET A 295 -25.82 -23.91 -17.26
CA MET A 295 -26.51 -23.22 -18.35
C MET A 295 -26.40 -23.92 -19.72
N GLY A 296 -25.61 -24.99 -19.83
CA GLY A 296 -25.32 -25.67 -21.11
C GLY A 296 -24.12 -25.11 -21.86
N ASP A 297 -23.50 -24.04 -21.36
CA ASP A 297 -22.29 -23.43 -21.91
C ASP A 297 -21.06 -24.21 -21.43
N HIS A 298 -20.76 -25.30 -22.13
CA HIS A 298 -19.72 -26.25 -21.75
C HIS A 298 -18.31 -25.77 -22.14
N GLU A 299 -18.18 -24.93 -23.17
CA GLU A 299 -16.90 -24.34 -23.58
C GLU A 299 -16.40 -23.31 -22.58
N ASN A 300 -17.23 -22.34 -22.15
CA ASN A 300 -16.80 -21.42 -21.09
C ASN A 300 -16.71 -22.13 -19.74
N ALA A 301 -17.50 -23.18 -19.48
CA ALA A 301 -17.29 -23.99 -18.29
C ALA A 301 -15.89 -24.59 -18.23
N TYR A 302 -15.42 -25.20 -19.32
CA TYR A 302 -14.07 -25.75 -19.42
C TYR A 302 -13.01 -24.64 -19.32
N LYS A 303 -13.14 -23.56 -20.10
CA LYS A 303 -12.19 -22.44 -20.14
C LYS A 303 -11.99 -21.76 -18.78
N PHE A 304 -13.08 -21.43 -18.09
CA PHE A 304 -13.01 -20.77 -16.78
C PHE A 304 -12.65 -21.74 -15.65
N ALA A 305 -12.97 -23.04 -15.76
CA ALA A 305 -12.41 -24.04 -14.85
C ALA A 305 -10.89 -24.20 -15.06
N GLY A 306 -10.40 -24.06 -16.29
CA GLY A 306 -8.97 -23.99 -16.62
C GLY A 306 -8.27 -22.82 -15.92
N PHE A 307 -8.83 -21.61 -15.99
CA PHE A 307 -8.29 -20.45 -15.26
C PHE A 307 -8.31 -20.63 -13.73
N ALA A 308 -9.33 -21.29 -13.18
CA ALA A 308 -9.35 -21.62 -11.75
C ALA A 308 -8.30 -22.68 -11.36
N ALA A 309 -8.09 -23.70 -12.21
CA ALA A 309 -7.16 -24.80 -11.96
C ALA A 309 -5.68 -24.43 -12.24
N ALA A 310 -5.42 -23.36 -12.99
CA ALA A 310 -4.07 -22.87 -13.30
C ALA A 310 -3.27 -22.57 -12.02
N ASP A 311 -2.10 -23.21 -11.89
CA ASP A 311 -1.23 -23.21 -10.72
C ASP A 311 -2.02 -23.24 -9.38
N SER A 312 -2.93 -24.21 -9.22
CA SER A 312 -3.78 -24.36 -8.04
C SER A 312 -3.31 -25.49 -7.12
N SER A 313 -3.34 -25.24 -5.80
CA SER A 313 -3.25 -26.27 -4.75
C SER A 313 -4.62 -26.75 -4.24
N ASN A 314 -5.72 -26.33 -4.87
CA ASN A 314 -7.07 -26.69 -4.45
C ASN A 314 -7.70 -27.74 -5.40
N PRO A 315 -7.86 -29.00 -4.95
CA PRO A 315 -8.48 -30.08 -5.74
C PRO A 315 -9.88 -29.77 -6.27
N LYS A 316 -10.65 -28.90 -5.61
CA LYS A 316 -11.96 -28.41 -6.06
C LYS A 316 -11.94 -27.91 -7.51
N TYR A 317 -10.87 -27.20 -7.89
CA TYR A 317 -10.79 -26.56 -9.21
C TYR A 317 -10.47 -27.59 -10.30
N PHE A 318 -9.61 -28.58 -10.01
CA PHE A 318 -9.37 -29.72 -10.90
C PHE A 318 -10.60 -30.64 -11.04
N ARG A 319 -11.37 -30.87 -9.97
CA ARG A 319 -12.67 -31.58 -10.05
C ARG A 319 -13.66 -30.85 -10.94
N THR A 320 -13.70 -29.52 -10.85
CA THR A 320 -14.58 -28.68 -11.69
C THR A 320 -14.15 -28.72 -13.16
N LEU A 321 -12.84 -28.68 -13.44
CA LEU A 321 -12.30 -28.84 -14.79
C LEU A 321 -12.58 -30.25 -15.36
N ALA A 322 -12.39 -31.31 -14.58
CA ALA A 322 -12.74 -32.67 -14.99
C ALA A 322 -14.24 -32.82 -15.31
N ALA A 323 -15.10 -32.22 -14.48
CA ALA A 323 -16.55 -32.21 -14.71
C ALA A 323 -16.96 -31.44 -15.97
N ALA A 324 -16.21 -30.40 -16.35
CA ALA A 324 -16.41 -29.65 -17.59
C ALA A 324 -15.85 -30.40 -18.82
N ALA A 325 -14.65 -30.99 -18.72
CA ALA A 325 -14.06 -31.84 -19.76
C ALA A 325 -14.98 -33.02 -20.13
N ARG A 326 -15.57 -33.68 -19.11
CA ARG A 326 -16.63 -34.70 -19.30
C ARG A 326 -17.80 -34.17 -20.13
N LYS A 327 -18.24 -32.93 -19.89
CA LYS A 327 -19.36 -32.30 -20.60
C LYS A 327 -19.02 -31.92 -22.05
N LEU A 328 -17.74 -31.81 -22.39
CA LEU A 328 -17.23 -31.71 -23.77
C LEU A 328 -16.85 -33.09 -24.38
N GLY A 329 -17.06 -34.19 -23.66
CA GLY A 329 -16.67 -35.53 -24.12
C GLY A 329 -15.17 -35.85 -24.08
N GLN A 330 -14.35 -34.95 -23.51
CA GLN A 330 -12.89 -35.06 -23.43
C GLN A 330 -12.46 -36.05 -22.33
N LYS A 331 -12.64 -37.35 -22.58
CA LYS A 331 -12.43 -38.43 -21.59
C LYS A 331 -11.04 -38.46 -20.97
N ASP A 332 -9.99 -38.22 -21.75
CA ASP A 332 -8.61 -38.24 -21.25
C ASP A 332 -8.30 -37.02 -20.37
N GLU A 333 -8.90 -35.87 -20.66
CA GLU A 333 -8.81 -34.68 -19.80
C GLU A 333 -9.65 -34.79 -18.54
N GLU A 334 -10.83 -35.40 -18.60
CA GLU A 334 -11.61 -35.77 -17.41
C GLU A 334 -10.77 -36.66 -16.50
N LYS A 335 -10.28 -37.79 -17.03
CA LYS A 335 -9.48 -38.78 -16.29
C LYS A 335 -8.20 -38.17 -15.73
N MET A 336 -7.49 -37.36 -16.53
CA MET A 336 -6.30 -36.65 -16.07
C MET A 336 -6.62 -35.70 -14.91
N ASN A 337 -7.60 -34.81 -15.08
CA ASN A 337 -7.86 -33.75 -14.10
C ASN A 337 -8.53 -34.29 -12.82
N PHE A 338 -9.30 -35.38 -12.92
CA PHE A 338 -9.79 -36.12 -11.75
C PHE A 338 -8.63 -36.74 -10.95
N MET A 339 -7.73 -37.47 -11.62
CA MET A 339 -6.52 -38.04 -11.01
C MET A 339 -5.60 -36.98 -10.39
N LYS A 340 -5.45 -35.79 -11.01
CA LYS A 340 -4.76 -34.65 -10.40
C LYS A 340 -5.40 -34.24 -9.07
N ALA A 341 -6.73 -34.14 -9.04
CA ALA A 341 -7.45 -33.74 -7.83
C ALA A 341 -7.25 -34.72 -6.68
N GLU A 342 -7.36 -36.03 -6.93
CA GLU A 342 -7.14 -37.08 -5.91
C GLU A 342 -5.70 -37.08 -5.39
N THR A 343 -4.73 -37.03 -6.30
CA THR A 343 -3.29 -36.94 -5.97
C THR A 343 -2.99 -35.71 -5.08
N LEU A 344 -3.65 -34.59 -5.36
CA LEU A 344 -3.45 -33.32 -4.66
C LEU A 344 -4.14 -33.27 -3.30
N GLU A 345 -5.30 -33.93 -3.08
CA GLU A 345 -5.83 -34.13 -1.72
C GLU A 345 -4.88 -35.00 -0.88
N GLN A 346 -4.40 -36.10 -1.46
CA GLN A 346 -3.54 -37.07 -0.79
C GLN A 346 -2.25 -36.41 -0.27
N PHE A 347 -1.57 -35.65 -1.13
CA PHE A 347 -0.36 -34.93 -0.72
C PHE A 347 -0.63 -33.70 0.15
N LYS A 348 -1.78 -33.03 0.04
CA LYS A 348 -2.10 -31.87 0.90
C LYS A 348 -2.18 -32.24 2.39
N ALA A 349 -2.82 -33.36 2.72
CA ALA A 349 -2.90 -33.83 4.10
C ALA A 349 -1.50 -34.24 4.63
N ALA A 350 -0.78 -35.08 3.87
CA ALA A 350 0.54 -35.57 4.24
C ALA A 350 1.59 -34.44 4.35
N ALA A 351 1.57 -33.45 3.45
CA ALA A 351 2.44 -32.28 3.52
C ALA A 351 2.23 -31.47 4.80
N GLN A 352 0.98 -31.29 5.23
CA GLN A 352 0.69 -30.59 6.48
C GLN A 352 1.15 -31.40 7.70
N GLU A 353 1.04 -32.73 7.65
CA GLU A 353 1.55 -33.64 8.68
C GLU A 353 3.08 -33.56 8.80
N GLU A 354 3.82 -33.62 7.69
CA GLU A 354 5.28 -33.49 7.68
C GLU A 354 5.77 -32.10 8.10
N VAL A 355 5.06 -31.02 7.75
CA VAL A 355 5.37 -29.67 8.28
C VAL A 355 5.14 -29.61 9.79
N ASN A 356 4.13 -30.28 10.32
CA ASN A 356 3.89 -30.33 11.77
C ASN A 356 4.95 -31.19 12.48
N LYS A 357 5.34 -32.34 11.92
CA LYS A 357 6.48 -33.14 12.41
C LYS A 357 7.78 -32.33 12.40
N ALA A 358 8.07 -31.60 11.33
CA ALA A 358 9.25 -30.73 11.25
C ALA A 358 9.27 -29.61 12.31
N LYS A 359 8.10 -29.06 12.70
CA LYS A 359 7.99 -28.12 13.81
C LYS A 359 8.30 -28.77 15.16
N GLN A 360 7.86 -30.01 15.39
CA GLN A 360 8.21 -30.79 16.59
C GLN A 360 9.69 -31.19 16.61
N ILE A 361 10.25 -31.61 15.47
CA ILE A 361 11.67 -31.96 15.32
C ILE A 361 12.60 -30.78 15.64
N LYS A 362 12.17 -29.54 15.38
CA LYS A 362 12.92 -28.32 15.76
C LYS A 362 12.90 -28.04 17.26
N ASN A 363 11.88 -28.50 17.98
CA ASN A 363 11.68 -28.30 19.43
C ASN A 363 11.33 -29.65 20.09
N PRO A 364 12.27 -30.63 20.15
CA PRO A 364 11.94 -32.01 20.48
C PRO A 364 11.62 -32.19 21.97
N ASP A 365 10.42 -32.70 22.26
CA ASP A 365 10.04 -33.21 23.58
C ASP A 365 10.93 -34.37 24.03
N HIS A 366 11.00 -34.61 25.34
CA HIS A 366 11.74 -35.73 25.95
C HIS A 366 11.07 -37.08 25.60
N GLY A 367 11.36 -37.59 24.40
CA GLY A 367 10.87 -38.88 23.90
C GLY A 367 10.99 -39.09 22.38
N MET A 368 11.37 -38.09 21.59
CA MET A 368 11.45 -38.22 20.12
C MET A 368 12.76 -38.91 19.65
N ASP A 369 12.64 -40.12 19.11
CA ASP A 369 13.78 -40.81 18.45
C ASP A 369 14.01 -40.29 17.02
N LEU A 370 14.87 -39.29 16.90
CA LEU A 370 15.33 -38.75 15.61
C LEU A 370 16.03 -39.80 14.73
N THR A 371 16.65 -40.84 15.31
CA THR A 371 17.31 -41.92 14.55
C THR A 371 16.28 -42.81 13.87
N GLN A 372 15.20 -43.15 14.58
CA GLN A 372 14.06 -43.86 14.01
C GLN A 372 13.39 -43.04 12.91
N ILE A 373 13.20 -41.73 13.10
CA ILE A 373 12.63 -40.81 12.10
C ILE A 373 13.50 -40.74 10.85
N ILE A 374 14.82 -40.51 10.99
CA ILE A 374 15.78 -40.52 9.87
C ILE A 374 15.66 -41.84 9.09
N SER A 375 15.70 -42.97 9.78
CA SER A 375 15.62 -44.29 9.13
C SER A 375 14.26 -44.57 8.46
N GLN A 376 13.16 -44.03 9.00
CA GLN A 376 11.85 -44.07 8.33
C GLN A 376 11.84 -43.22 7.05
N CYS A 377 12.41 -42.01 7.11
CA CYS A 377 12.48 -41.11 5.95
C CYS A 377 13.43 -41.66 4.86
N GLU A 378 14.56 -42.26 5.22
CA GLU A 378 15.45 -42.99 4.29
C GLU A 378 14.73 -44.09 3.49
N ARG A 379 13.78 -44.80 4.12
CA ARG A 379 12.89 -45.75 3.42
C ARG A 379 11.80 -45.03 2.60
N GLY A 380 11.35 -43.86 3.04
CA GLY A 380 10.42 -42.99 2.30
C GLY A 380 10.99 -42.46 0.98
N MET A 381 12.30 -42.14 0.94
CA MET A 381 13.02 -41.69 -0.26
C MET A 381 12.93 -42.65 -1.45
N GLN A 382 12.56 -43.90 -1.23
CA GLN A 382 12.44 -44.93 -2.28
C GLN A 382 11.06 -44.94 -2.97
N LYS A 383 10.10 -44.12 -2.51
CA LYS A 383 8.72 -44.08 -3.02
C LYS A 383 8.46 -42.79 -3.82
N PRO A 384 8.16 -42.86 -5.14
CA PRO A 384 7.86 -41.69 -5.95
C PRO A 384 6.78 -40.76 -5.36
N GLY A 385 7.05 -39.45 -5.33
CA GLY A 385 6.19 -38.40 -4.77
C GLY A 385 6.28 -38.30 -3.25
N TRP A 386 6.31 -39.44 -2.55
CA TRP A 386 6.56 -39.52 -1.12
C TRP A 386 8.03 -39.24 -0.76
N ASP A 387 8.94 -39.40 -1.72
CA ASP A 387 10.35 -39.02 -1.62
C ASP A 387 10.53 -37.52 -1.34
N VAL A 388 9.69 -36.66 -1.91
CA VAL A 388 9.68 -35.22 -1.57
C VAL A 388 9.36 -34.98 -0.10
N LEU A 389 8.29 -35.58 0.41
CA LEU A 389 7.84 -35.38 1.79
C LEU A 389 8.80 -36.02 2.80
N ALA A 390 9.33 -37.20 2.47
CA ALA A 390 10.37 -37.86 3.25
C ALA A 390 11.67 -37.05 3.29
N PHE A 391 12.08 -36.43 2.16
CA PHE A 391 13.28 -35.59 2.10
C PHE A 391 13.17 -34.34 2.97
N TYR A 392 12.00 -33.71 3.02
CA TYR A 392 11.73 -32.55 3.87
C TYR A 392 11.92 -32.89 5.36
N THR A 393 11.28 -33.96 5.84
CA THR A 393 11.38 -34.41 7.23
C THR A 393 12.76 -34.97 7.56
N LEU A 394 13.39 -35.71 6.63
CA LEU A 394 14.78 -36.16 6.74
C LEU A 394 15.73 -34.96 6.94
N SER A 395 15.59 -33.93 6.12
CA SER A 395 16.47 -32.76 6.16
C SER A 395 16.31 -31.95 7.45
N HIS A 396 15.09 -31.85 7.99
CA HIS A 396 14.87 -31.30 9.33
C HIS A 396 15.41 -32.21 10.45
N ALA A 397 15.23 -33.52 10.37
CA ALA A 397 15.74 -34.46 11.38
C ALA A 397 17.28 -34.51 11.40
N LEU A 398 17.94 -34.46 10.23
CA LEU A 398 19.40 -34.37 10.12
C LEU A 398 19.92 -33.08 10.76
N MET A 399 19.31 -31.93 10.46
CA MET A 399 19.66 -30.65 11.09
C MET A 399 19.50 -30.69 12.62
N ALA A 400 18.34 -31.18 13.12
CA ALA A 400 18.06 -31.26 14.54
C ALA A 400 18.94 -32.29 15.29
N SER A 401 19.36 -33.36 14.62
CA SER A 401 20.22 -34.40 15.23
C SER A 401 21.61 -33.89 15.60
N GLY A 402 22.09 -32.83 14.94
CA GLY A 402 23.46 -32.33 15.07
C GLY A 402 24.56 -33.30 14.63
N GLN A 403 24.22 -34.49 14.10
CA GLN A 403 25.18 -35.58 13.89
C GLN A 403 26.10 -35.33 12.68
N THR A 404 27.34 -34.93 12.97
CA THR A 404 28.42 -34.80 11.99
C THR A 404 29.44 -35.93 12.13
N LYS A 405 29.83 -36.56 11.01
CA LYS A 405 30.89 -37.57 10.99
C LYS A 405 32.26 -36.86 10.99
N LYS A 406 33.23 -37.37 11.77
CA LYS A 406 34.64 -36.98 11.60
C LYS A 406 35.23 -37.77 10.43
N ASP A 407 35.58 -37.06 9.37
CA ASP A 407 36.15 -37.57 8.13
C ASP A 407 36.90 -36.38 7.49
N ASP A 408 38.22 -36.47 7.33
CA ASP A 408 39.06 -35.33 6.95
C ASP A 408 38.73 -34.82 5.53
N ARG A 409 38.09 -35.65 4.71
CA ARG A 409 37.55 -35.28 3.38
C ARG A 409 36.47 -34.21 3.48
N LEU A 410 35.86 -34.01 4.64
CA LEU A 410 34.87 -32.96 4.91
C LEU A 410 35.51 -31.62 5.30
N GLN A 411 36.82 -31.56 5.57
CA GLN A 411 37.50 -30.32 5.97
C GLN A 411 37.36 -29.19 4.92
N PRO A 412 37.50 -29.43 3.58
CA PRO A 412 37.26 -28.39 2.59
C PRO A 412 35.84 -27.84 2.61
N LEU A 413 34.84 -28.70 2.88
CA LEU A 413 33.45 -28.28 3.04
C LEU A 413 33.25 -27.45 4.33
N ASP A 414 33.83 -27.86 5.46
CA ASP A 414 33.75 -27.08 6.70
C ASP A 414 34.44 -25.71 6.55
N THR A 415 35.53 -25.62 5.78
CA THR A 415 36.17 -24.35 5.41
C THR A 415 35.28 -23.51 4.50
N ALA A 416 34.69 -24.09 3.45
CA ALA A 416 33.75 -23.39 2.56
C ALA A 416 32.51 -22.87 3.30
N LEU A 417 31.86 -23.73 4.10
CA LEU A 417 30.72 -23.36 4.96
C LEU A 417 31.09 -22.26 5.96
N LYS A 418 32.30 -22.26 6.51
CA LYS A 418 32.78 -21.17 7.37
C LYS A 418 32.95 -19.86 6.59
N ASN A 419 33.55 -19.92 5.40
CA ASN A 419 33.81 -18.75 4.57
C ASN A 419 32.52 -18.10 4.02
N LYS A 420 31.42 -18.85 3.94
CA LYS A 420 30.09 -18.36 3.53
C LYS A 420 29.07 -18.27 4.69
N GLU A 421 29.54 -18.26 5.94
CA GLU A 421 28.74 -18.17 7.20
C GLU A 421 27.67 -19.28 7.42
N TRP A 422 27.70 -20.35 6.63
CA TRP A 422 26.75 -21.46 6.61
C TRP A 422 27.13 -22.67 7.50
N LEU A 423 28.01 -22.52 8.49
CA LEU A 423 28.34 -23.61 9.43
C LEU A 423 27.13 -24.22 10.15
N HIS A 424 26.01 -23.49 10.24
CA HIS A 424 24.75 -24.02 10.76
C HIS A 424 24.18 -25.17 9.92
N LYS A 425 24.45 -25.22 8.59
CA LYS A 425 24.00 -26.28 7.67
C LYS A 425 24.82 -27.57 7.75
N ARG A 426 25.93 -27.55 8.50
CA ARG A 426 26.93 -28.62 8.54
C ARG A 426 26.36 -30.03 8.78
N PRO A 427 25.40 -30.29 9.70
CA PRO A 427 24.86 -31.64 9.91
C PRO A 427 24.21 -32.22 8.65
N LEU A 428 23.43 -31.41 7.94
CA LEU A 428 22.76 -31.81 6.70
C LEU A 428 23.77 -31.99 5.55
N TYR A 429 24.73 -31.08 5.40
CA TYR A 429 25.67 -31.16 4.28
C TYR A 429 26.72 -32.26 4.48
N HIS A 430 27.10 -32.57 5.73
CA HIS A 430 27.94 -33.74 6.07
C HIS A 430 27.26 -35.08 5.76
N TYR A 431 25.93 -35.14 5.81
CA TYR A 431 25.19 -36.33 5.38
C TYR A 431 25.36 -36.56 3.86
N TRP A 432 25.21 -35.51 3.04
CA TRP A 432 25.21 -35.62 1.58
C TRP A 432 26.59 -35.50 0.88
N PHE A 433 27.57 -34.77 1.41
CA PHE A 433 28.89 -34.56 0.77
C PHE A 433 29.80 -35.79 0.80
N ASP A 434 30.53 -36.10 -0.27
CA ASP A 434 31.62 -37.09 -0.25
C ASP A 434 33.01 -36.43 -0.27
N ARG A 435 33.27 -35.60 -1.29
CA ARG A 435 34.55 -34.91 -1.51
C ARG A 435 34.39 -33.73 -2.47
N VAL A 436 35.42 -32.89 -2.55
CA VAL A 436 35.61 -31.86 -3.59
C VAL A 436 37.01 -32.01 -4.19
N GLU A 437 37.12 -31.77 -5.49
CA GLU A 437 38.39 -31.76 -6.23
C GLU A 437 38.52 -30.42 -6.96
N PHE A 438 39.65 -29.74 -6.77
CA PHE A 438 39.99 -28.50 -7.46
C PHE A 438 40.90 -28.84 -8.64
N VAL A 439 40.34 -28.84 -9.84
CA VAL A 439 40.98 -29.26 -11.11
C VAL A 439 41.99 -28.19 -11.58
N ASN A 440 41.63 -26.92 -11.39
CA ASN A 440 42.48 -25.76 -11.58
C ASN A 440 41.91 -24.60 -10.71
N ASN A 441 42.63 -23.49 -10.61
CA ASN A 441 42.22 -22.32 -9.82
C ASN A 441 42.09 -21.09 -10.72
N GLN A 442 41.17 -20.18 -10.39
CA GLN A 442 40.94 -18.93 -11.13
C GLN A 442 40.96 -17.74 -10.15
N ASP A 443 41.74 -16.71 -10.46
CA ASP A 443 41.81 -15.50 -9.62
C ASP A 443 40.73 -14.49 -10.03
N LYS A 444 39.72 -14.30 -9.17
CA LYS A 444 38.61 -13.34 -9.33
C LYS A 444 37.73 -13.57 -10.57
N PRO A 445 37.05 -14.74 -10.70
CA PRO A 445 36.04 -14.94 -11.74
C PRO A 445 34.93 -13.87 -11.69
N GLU A 446 34.45 -13.44 -12.85
CA GLU A 446 33.31 -12.53 -13.01
C GLU A 446 31.98 -13.21 -12.62
N ILE A 447 31.91 -14.53 -12.83
CA ILE A 447 30.71 -15.35 -12.60
C ILE A 447 31.11 -16.81 -12.29
N SER A 448 30.39 -17.44 -11.36
CA SER A 448 30.57 -18.86 -11.00
C SER A 448 29.40 -19.67 -11.53
N ILE A 449 29.67 -20.60 -12.45
CA ILE A 449 28.64 -21.39 -13.13
C ILE A 449 28.49 -22.73 -12.42
N VAL A 450 27.40 -22.91 -11.67
CA VAL A 450 27.09 -24.14 -10.94
C VAL A 450 26.19 -25.02 -11.78
N MET A 451 26.72 -26.13 -12.30
CA MET A 451 25.96 -27.17 -12.98
C MET A 451 25.78 -28.37 -12.04
N ILE A 452 24.54 -28.82 -11.87
CA ILE A 452 24.23 -30.02 -11.06
C ILE A 452 23.86 -31.17 -11.98
N SER A 453 24.26 -32.40 -11.66
CA SER A 453 23.84 -33.58 -12.42
C SER A 453 23.64 -34.81 -11.54
N TYR A 454 22.48 -35.45 -11.69
CA TYR A 454 22.09 -36.67 -10.94
C TYR A 454 22.01 -37.93 -11.81
N ARG A 455 22.31 -37.79 -13.11
CA ARG A 455 22.36 -38.84 -14.13
C ARG A 455 23.17 -38.30 -15.32
N PRO A 456 24.02 -39.10 -16.00
CA PRO A 456 24.69 -38.64 -17.21
C PRO A 456 23.71 -38.17 -18.29
N HIS A 457 24.06 -37.10 -19.00
CA HIS A 457 23.39 -36.64 -20.21
C HIS A 457 24.41 -36.34 -21.31
N GLU A 458 24.07 -36.60 -22.57
CA GLU A 458 24.98 -36.36 -23.70
C GLU A 458 25.26 -34.87 -23.93
N HIS A 459 24.28 -34.01 -23.62
CA HIS A 459 24.40 -32.56 -23.67
C HIS A 459 25.38 -31.99 -22.62
N THR A 460 25.61 -32.68 -21.49
CA THR A 460 26.41 -32.15 -20.37
C THR A 460 27.82 -31.72 -20.78
N PRO A 461 28.68 -32.56 -21.39
CA PRO A 461 30.01 -32.13 -21.86
C PRO A 461 29.94 -31.06 -22.97
N VAL A 462 28.95 -31.12 -23.87
CA VAL A 462 28.78 -30.15 -24.96
C VAL A 462 28.43 -28.76 -24.42
N CYS A 463 27.57 -28.70 -23.40
CA CYS A 463 27.19 -27.48 -22.71
C CYS A 463 28.38 -26.89 -21.93
N LEU A 464 29.11 -27.72 -21.18
CA LEU A 464 30.31 -27.29 -20.45
C LEU A 464 31.42 -26.78 -21.38
N GLN A 465 31.64 -27.43 -22.52
CA GLN A 465 32.53 -26.93 -23.57
C GLN A 465 32.09 -25.52 -24.03
N LYS A 466 30.81 -25.36 -24.41
CA LYS A 466 30.27 -24.06 -24.86
C LYS A 466 30.32 -22.97 -23.81
N LEU A 467 30.15 -23.31 -22.53
CA LEU A 467 30.29 -22.36 -21.43
C LEU A 467 31.76 -21.93 -21.24
N ARG A 468 32.72 -22.85 -21.42
CA ARG A 468 34.15 -22.52 -21.43
C ARG A 468 34.55 -21.68 -22.64
N GLU A 469 34.04 -21.98 -23.83
CA GLU A 469 34.24 -21.20 -25.06
C GLU A 469 33.77 -19.73 -24.90
N GLN A 470 32.65 -19.50 -24.20
CA GLN A 470 32.11 -18.16 -23.93
C GLN A 470 32.93 -17.33 -22.92
N THR A 471 33.61 -17.99 -22.00
CA THR A 471 34.13 -17.36 -20.78
C THR A 471 35.64 -17.33 -20.69
N GLY A 472 36.33 -18.35 -21.23
CA GLY A 472 37.75 -18.57 -20.98
C GLY A 472 38.01 -18.68 -19.48
N ASP A 473 38.94 -17.87 -18.98
CA ASP A 473 39.28 -17.78 -17.56
C ASP A 473 38.40 -16.79 -16.76
N ARG A 474 37.51 -16.02 -17.43
CA ARG A 474 36.62 -15.04 -16.76
C ARG A 474 35.53 -15.68 -15.90
N ALA A 475 35.32 -16.99 -15.99
CA ALA A 475 34.35 -17.70 -15.18
C ALA A 475 34.94 -18.97 -14.60
N GLU A 476 34.55 -19.29 -13.37
CA GLU A 476 34.68 -20.64 -12.86
C GLU A 476 33.43 -21.46 -13.18
N ILE A 477 33.59 -22.77 -13.32
CA ILE A 477 32.55 -23.74 -13.60
C ILE A 477 32.69 -24.86 -12.59
N ILE A 478 31.65 -25.02 -11.77
CA ILE A 478 31.57 -25.91 -10.63
C ILE A 478 30.56 -27.00 -10.96
N PHE A 479 31.04 -28.23 -11.13
CA PHE A 479 30.18 -29.36 -11.48
C PHE A 479 29.87 -30.21 -10.24
N VAL A 480 28.59 -30.40 -9.96
CA VAL A 480 28.11 -31.14 -8.77
C VAL A 480 27.51 -32.47 -9.18
N ASN A 481 28.30 -33.54 -9.01
CA ASN A 481 27.86 -34.91 -9.22
C ASN A 481 26.98 -35.38 -8.03
N ASN A 482 25.67 -35.23 -8.22
CA ASN A 482 24.56 -35.54 -7.32
C ASN A 482 24.21 -37.05 -7.27
N GLY A 483 25.21 -37.91 -7.14
CA GLY A 483 25.06 -39.33 -6.79
C GLY A 483 25.68 -40.36 -7.73
N CYS A 484 25.97 -40.02 -9.00
CA CYS A 484 26.44 -40.96 -10.01
C CYS A 484 27.90 -41.44 -9.78
N PRO A 485 28.28 -42.65 -10.24
CA PRO A 485 29.67 -43.07 -10.29
C PRO A 485 30.57 -42.07 -11.06
N ASP A 486 31.75 -41.78 -10.53
CA ASP A 486 32.69 -40.80 -11.12
C ASP A 486 33.12 -41.15 -12.55
N LYS A 487 33.18 -42.45 -12.88
CA LYS A 487 33.45 -42.96 -14.24
C LYS A 487 32.50 -42.39 -15.30
N ASP A 488 31.26 -42.05 -14.91
CA ASP A 488 30.21 -41.64 -15.84
C ASP A 488 30.26 -40.12 -16.14
N PHE A 489 31.20 -39.38 -15.52
CA PHE A 489 31.46 -37.96 -15.75
C PHE A 489 32.95 -37.63 -16.03
N GLN A 490 33.78 -38.60 -16.39
CA GLN A 490 35.20 -38.33 -16.70
C GLN A 490 35.37 -37.29 -17.82
N ASN A 491 34.43 -37.25 -18.78
CA ASN A 491 34.39 -36.30 -19.89
C ASN A 491 34.10 -34.84 -19.50
N VAL A 492 33.66 -34.52 -18.27
CA VAL A 492 33.41 -33.13 -17.85
C VAL A 492 34.68 -32.41 -17.38
N HIS A 493 35.69 -33.17 -16.94
CA HIS A 493 36.89 -32.66 -16.27
C HIS A 493 37.70 -31.61 -17.07
N PRO A 494 37.85 -31.70 -18.42
CA PRO A 494 38.57 -30.70 -19.20
C PRO A 494 37.96 -29.29 -19.20
N TYR A 495 36.70 -29.14 -18.79
CA TYR A 495 35.95 -27.89 -18.93
C TYR A 495 35.68 -27.16 -17.61
N ILE A 496 35.97 -27.79 -16.46
CA ILE A 496 35.58 -27.32 -15.13
C ILE A 496 36.78 -26.85 -14.29
N ASN A 497 36.49 -26.16 -13.19
CA ASN A 497 37.48 -25.72 -12.20
C ASN A 497 37.34 -26.53 -10.91
N THR A 498 36.10 -26.80 -10.49
CA THR A 498 35.78 -27.51 -9.24
C THR A 498 34.79 -28.64 -9.50
N TYR A 499 35.09 -29.83 -8.98
CA TYR A 499 34.23 -31.01 -9.04
C TYR A 499 33.76 -31.38 -7.63
N VAL A 500 32.46 -31.29 -7.37
CA VAL A 500 31.85 -31.59 -6.06
C VAL A 500 31.11 -32.93 -6.15
N ARG A 501 31.44 -33.87 -5.26
CA ARG A 501 30.84 -35.21 -5.23
C ARG A 501 29.88 -35.36 -4.06
N LEU A 502 28.65 -35.81 -4.32
CA LEU A 502 27.65 -36.14 -3.30
C LEU A 502 27.44 -37.66 -3.19
N LYS A 503 27.17 -38.16 -1.98
CA LYS A 503 26.97 -39.60 -1.70
C LYS A 503 25.72 -40.21 -2.35
N GLY A 504 24.79 -39.39 -2.81
CA GLY A 504 23.52 -39.80 -3.42
C GLY A 504 22.72 -38.58 -3.90
N ASN A 505 21.55 -38.83 -4.50
CA ASN A 505 20.68 -37.77 -5.02
C ASN A 505 19.99 -37.02 -3.86
N ALA A 506 20.43 -35.78 -3.63
CA ALA A 506 19.92 -34.87 -2.59
C ALA A 506 18.85 -33.89 -3.12
N GLY A 507 18.12 -34.26 -4.18
CA GLY A 507 17.18 -33.36 -4.86
C GLY A 507 17.91 -32.37 -5.76
N ALA A 508 17.34 -31.18 -5.96
CA ALA A 508 17.93 -30.14 -6.83
C ALA A 508 18.40 -28.87 -6.09
N SER A 509 17.74 -28.44 -5.01
CA SER A 509 18.20 -27.28 -4.21
C SER A 509 19.55 -27.51 -3.53
N LEU A 510 19.65 -28.62 -2.80
CA LEU A 510 20.77 -28.91 -1.91
C LEU A 510 22.09 -29.07 -2.72
N PRO A 511 22.12 -29.76 -3.89
CA PRO A 511 23.30 -29.76 -4.76
C PRO A 511 23.67 -28.40 -5.34
N ARG A 512 22.70 -27.56 -5.73
CA ARG A 512 22.99 -26.20 -6.24
C ARG A 512 23.66 -25.35 -5.14
N ASN A 513 23.18 -25.44 -3.91
CA ASN A 513 23.82 -24.83 -2.74
C ASN A 513 25.22 -25.39 -2.48
N MET A 514 25.40 -26.71 -2.56
CA MET A 514 26.68 -27.36 -2.32
C MET A 514 27.72 -27.13 -3.42
N GLY A 515 27.31 -26.74 -4.64
CA GLY A 515 28.22 -26.12 -5.61
C GLY A 515 28.55 -24.69 -5.23
N ALA A 516 27.53 -23.88 -4.92
CA ALA A 516 27.70 -22.46 -4.60
C ALA A 516 28.62 -22.18 -3.39
N VAL A 517 28.69 -23.04 -2.38
CA VAL A 517 29.62 -22.82 -1.24
C VAL A 517 31.10 -22.79 -1.65
N PHE A 518 31.46 -23.40 -2.78
CA PHE A 518 32.81 -23.36 -3.37
C PHE A 518 32.96 -22.29 -4.47
N ALA A 519 31.99 -21.39 -4.64
CA ALA A 519 32.01 -20.31 -5.63
C ALA A 519 32.52 -18.99 -5.04
N ASP A 520 33.45 -18.33 -5.72
CA ASP A 520 34.10 -17.09 -5.27
C ASP A 520 33.81 -15.85 -6.15
N ALA A 521 33.03 -15.97 -7.22
CA ALA A 521 32.55 -14.82 -8.00
C ALA A 521 31.43 -14.02 -7.29
N PRO A 522 31.22 -12.74 -7.65
CA PRO A 522 30.08 -11.93 -7.15
C PRO A 522 28.71 -12.31 -7.74
N ILE A 523 28.69 -13.17 -8.78
CA ILE A 523 27.47 -13.66 -9.44
C ILE A 523 27.53 -15.19 -9.53
N LEU A 524 26.46 -15.86 -9.12
CA LEU A 524 26.23 -17.29 -9.33
C LEU A 524 25.33 -17.48 -10.56
N LEU A 525 25.61 -18.47 -11.41
CA LEU A 525 24.76 -18.88 -12.53
C LEU A 525 24.47 -20.37 -12.45
N PHE A 526 23.20 -20.75 -12.34
CA PHE A 526 22.78 -22.15 -12.26
C PHE A 526 22.36 -22.66 -13.64
N ILE A 527 22.87 -23.83 -14.04
CA ILE A 527 22.63 -24.47 -15.35
C ILE A 527 22.19 -25.94 -15.15
N GLU A 528 21.16 -26.42 -15.86
CA GLU A 528 20.77 -27.84 -15.88
C GLU A 528 21.74 -28.70 -16.74
N ASP A 529 21.90 -29.97 -16.38
CA ASP A 529 22.80 -30.93 -17.05
C ASP A 529 22.35 -31.38 -18.45
N ASP A 530 21.05 -31.26 -18.76
CA ASP A 530 20.47 -31.67 -20.04
C ASP A 530 20.15 -30.53 -21.02
N GLY A 531 20.53 -29.30 -20.69
CA GLY A 531 20.46 -28.16 -21.61
C GLY A 531 21.79 -27.86 -22.34
N ILE A 532 21.72 -27.19 -23.49
CA ILE A 532 22.88 -26.69 -24.26
C ILE A 532 22.88 -25.16 -24.26
N ALA A 533 23.98 -24.53 -23.85
CA ALA A 533 24.11 -23.08 -23.83
C ALA A 533 24.14 -22.45 -25.24
N HIS A 534 23.33 -21.42 -25.49
CA HIS A 534 23.53 -20.52 -26.62
C HIS A 534 24.83 -19.71 -26.43
N GLU A 535 25.47 -19.29 -27.52
CA GLU A 535 26.75 -18.56 -27.51
C GLU A 535 26.71 -17.23 -26.74
N ASP A 536 25.54 -16.61 -26.64
CA ASP A 536 25.33 -15.37 -25.90
C ASP A 536 24.80 -15.57 -24.46
N LEU A 537 24.69 -16.82 -23.96
CA LEU A 537 24.05 -17.13 -22.66
C LEU A 537 24.70 -16.38 -21.49
N VAL A 538 26.00 -16.57 -21.26
CA VAL A 538 26.67 -16.02 -20.07
C VAL A 538 26.78 -14.49 -20.17
N LYS A 539 27.12 -13.98 -21.36
CA LYS A 539 27.12 -12.55 -21.68
C LYS A 539 25.75 -11.90 -21.42
N SER A 540 24.65 -12.58 -21.77
CA SER A 540 23.30 -12.05 -21.58
C SER A 540 22.85 -11.96 -20.12
N HIS A 541 23.39 -12.79 -19.21
CA HIS A 541 23.19 -12.60 -17.77
C HIS A 541 24.04 -11.44 -17.24
N LEU A 542 25.32 -11.37 -17.61
CA LEU A 542 26.22 -10.28 -17.24
C LEU A 542 25.74 -8.90 -17.74
N GLU A 543 25.16 -8.82 -18.94
CA GLU A 543 24.54 -7.60 -19.48
C GLU A 543 23.43 -7.06 -18.56
N ILE A 544 22.72 -7.91 -17.82
CA ILE A 544 21.62 -7.46 -16.96
C ILE A 544 22.13 -6.83 -15.68
N TYR A 545 23.10 -7.42 -14.97
CA TYR A 545 23.69 -6.79 -13.77
C TYR A 545 24.46 -5.50 -14.08
N ASN A 546 25.05 -5.40 -15.28
CA ASN A 546 25.76 -4.18 -15.72
C ASN A 546 24.82 -3.01 -16.06
N ASN A 547 23.55 -3.28 -16.38
CA ASN A 547 22.58 -2.25 -16.79
C ASN A 547 21.45 -2.02 -15.77
N TYR A 548 21.16 -3.00 -14.91
CA TYR A 548 20.08 -2.99 -13.94
C TYR A 548 20.57 -3.45 -12.55
N LYS A 549 19.91 -2.96 -11.49
CA LYS A 549 20.17 -3.37 -10.10
C LYS A 549 19.58 -4.75 -9.77
N ALA A 550 19.77 -5.72 -10.67
CA ALA A 550 19.24 -7.06 -10.53
C ALA A 550 19.86 -7.77 -9.32
N VAL A 551 19.02 -8.52 -8.61
CA VAL A 551 19.39 -9.47 -7.56
C VAL A 551 19.30 -10.89 -8.12
N THR A 552 18.32 -11.14 -8.98
CA THR A 552 18.17 -12.39 -9.74
C THR A 552 17.85 -12.10 -11.21
N VAL A 553 18.26 -12.99 -12.10
CA VAL A 553 17.95 -12.95 -13.53
C VAL A 553 17.64 -14.36 -14.01
N ARG A 554 16.45 -14.60 -14.58
CA ARG A 554 16.19 -15.81 -15.38
C ARG A 554 16.36 -15.53 -16.87
N GLY A 555 16.91 -16.49 -17.59
CA GLY A 555 16.87 -16.52 -19.04
C GLY A 555 15.56 -17.10 -19.58
N THR A 556 15.67 -17.66 -20.78
CA THR A 556 14.64 -18.48 -21.44
C THR A 556 15.17 -19.89 -21.66
N TYR A 557 14.28 -20.88 -21.61
CA TYR A 557 14.54 -22.16 -22.28
C TYR A 557 13.98 -22.08 -23.70
N GLN A 558 14.60 -22.79 -24.64
CA GLN A 558 14.08 -22.98 -25.99
C GLN A 558 14.17 -24.47 -26.34
N THR A 559 13.11 -25.04 -26.92
CA THR A 559 13.14 -26.41 -27.42
C THR A 559 14.04 -26.51 -28.65
N ILE A 560 14.85 -27.57 -28.75
CA ILE A 560 15.59 -27.92 -29.97
C ILE A 560 14.59 -28.52 -30.97
N GLN A 561 13.63 -29.30 -30.49
CA GLN A 561 12.59 -29.92 -31.31
C GLN A 561 11.17 -29.57 -30.83
N GLY A 562 10.31 -29.14 -31.76
CA GLY A 562 8.92 -28.78 -31.47
C GLY A 562 8.73 -27.40 -30.83
N PRO A 563 7.48 -27.01 -30.50
CA PRO A 563 7.14 -25.67 -30.02
C PRO A 563 7.56 -25.45 -28.57
N THR A 564 8.24 -24.32 -28.32
CA THR A 564 8.68 -23.92 -26.97
C THR A 564 7.49 -23.57 -26.07
N PRO A 565 7.35 -24.19 -24.87
CA PRO A 565 6.28 -23.87 -23.93
C PRO A 565 6.23 -22.39 -23.51
N GLY A 566 5.04 -21.77 -23.55
CA GLY A 566 4.84 -20.33 -23.31
C GLY A 566 5.11 -19.80 -21.89
N TYR A 567 5.67 -20.60 -20.99
CA TYR A 567 6.21 -20.16 -19.69
C TYR A 567 7.76 -20.10 -19.67
N TYR A 568 8.40 -20.72 -20.66
CA TYR A 568 9.84 -20.62 -20.90
C TYR A 568 10.22 -19.26 -21.51
N TYR A 569 9.45 -18.78 -22.49
CA TYR A 569 9.62 -17.48 -23.13
C TYR A 569 8.55 -16.48 -22.67
N LEU A 570 8.95 -15.28 -22.24
CA LEU A 570 8.02 -14.26 -21.70
C LEU A 570 7.86 -13.03 -22.62
N GLY A 571 8.52 -13.01 -23.79
CA GLY A 571 8.48 -11.90 -24.75
C GLY A 571 9.79 -11.13 -24.86
N ASP A 572 9.92 -10.30 -25.89
CA ASP A 572 11.22 -9.79 -26.40
C ASP A 572 11.88 -8.68 -25.54
N LYS A 573 11.53 -8.58 -24.25
CA LYS A 573 11.88 -7.45 -23.37
C LYS A 573 12.36 -7.90 -22.01
N VAL A 574 13.37 -7.19 -21.49
CA VAL A 574 13.74 -7.28 -20.07
C VAL A 574 12.57 -6.79 -19.22
N MET A 575 12.10 -7.63 -18.31
CA MET A 575 10.94 -7.35 -17.46
C MET A 575 11.09 -8.01 -16.09
N PRO A 576 10.33 -7.56 -15.06
CA PRO A 576 10.34 -8.21 -13.76
C PRO A 576 9.78 -9.64 -13.83
N SER A 577 10.53 -10.62 -13.33
CA SER A 577 10.11 -12.02 -13.24
C SER A 577 10.91 -12.77 -12.17
N MET A 578 10.23 -13.67 -11.47
CA MET A 578 10.83 -14.67 -10.59
C MET A 578 11.72 -15.69 -11.33
N SER A 579 12.71 -16.26 -10.63
CA SER A 579 13.68 -17.24 -11.16
C SER A 579 13.14 -18.67 -11.24
N ASN A 580 11.98 -18.88 -11.87
CA ASN A 580 11.32 -20.18 -12.05
C ASN A 580 11.76 -20.95 -13.31
N LEU A 581 13.02 -20.74 -13.74
CA LEU A 581 13.78 -21.62 -14.62
C LEU A 581 15.12 -21.84 -13.93
N GLU A 582 15.12 -22.74 -12.97
CA GLU A 582 16.13 -22.80 -11.91
C GLU A 582 17.56 -23.03 -12.45
N GLY A 583 17.71 -23.81 -13.53
CA GLY A 583 18.96 -24.00 -14.28
C GLY A 583 19.06 -23.22 -15.59
N ASN A 584 18.46 -22.04 -15.66
CA ASN A 584 18.98 -20.91 -16.44
C ASN A 584 18.65 -19.62 -15.67
N SER A 585 19.14 -19.56 -14.44
CA SER A 585 18.97 -18.42 -13.54
C SER A 585 20.29 -18.06 -12.87
N SER A 586 20.63 -16.77 -12.89
CA SER A 586 21.73 -16.21 -12.11
C SER A 586 21.23 -15.40 -10.92
N LEU A 587 22.07 -15.28 -9.90
CA LEU A 587 21.83 -14.50 -8.68
C LEU A 587 23.11 -13.78 -8.25
N LEU A 588 22.97 -12.62 -7.60
CA LEU A 588 24.08 -12.02 -6.85
C LEU A 588 24.45 -12.92 -5.65
N THR A 589 25.75 -13.05 -5.39
CA THR A 589 26.29 -13.93 -4.35
C THR A 589 25.85 -13.52 -2.93
N ASP A 590 25.99 -12.25 -2.54
CA ASP A 590 25.63 -11.83 -1.16
C ASP A 590 24.12 -12.01 -0.85
N PRO A 591 23.18 -11.58 -1.71
CA PRO A 591 21.75 -11.86 -1.51
C PRO A 591 21.41 -13.35 -1.43
N PHE A 592 22.09 -14.20 -2.20
CA PHE A 592 21.90 -15.65 -2.18
C PHE A 592 22.32 -16.24 -0.83
N PHE A 593 23.54 -15.96 -0.37
CA PHE A 593 24.05 -16.49 0.90
C PHE A 593 23.27 -15.95 2.11
N LYS A 594 22.91 -14.66 2.11
CA LYS A 594 22.15 -13.99 3.17
C LYS A 594 20.78 -14.61 3.46
N ILE A 595 20.16 -15.31 2.51
CA ILE A 595 18.84 -15.94 2.69
C ILE A 595 18.89 -17.46 2.84
N ASP A 596 20.08 -18.03 3.02
CA ASP A 596 20.36 -19.47 2.99
C ASP A 596 20.13 -20.15 1.62
N GLY A 597 20.27 -19.41 0.52
CA GLY A 597 20.40 -19.98 -0.83
C GLY A 597 19.11 -20.58 -1.38
N TRP A 598 19.19 -21.65 -2.18
CA TRP A 598 18.05 -22.50 -2.49
C TRP A 598 17.54 -23.19 -1.21
N SER A 599 16.27 -23.56 -1.11
CA SER A 599 15.78 -24.21 0.11
C SER A 599 16.20 -25.67 0.15
N ASP A 600 17.12 -25.99 1.07
CA ASP A 600 17.67 -27.34 1.29
C ASP A 600 16.61 -28.38 1.66
N TYR A 601 15.36 -27.95 1.93
CA TYR A 601 14.21 -28.81 2.23
C TYR A 601 13.37 -29.15 0.98
N MET A 602 13.62 -28.50 -0.17
CA MET A 602 12.90 -28.71 -1.43
C MET A 602 13.64 -29.71 -2.33
N PHE A 603 13.08 -30.92 -2.44
CA PHE A 603 13.68 -32.01 -3.22
C PHE A 603 13.57 -31.81 -4.75
N TYR A 604 12.42 -31.34 -5.24
CA TYR A 604 12.11 -31.29 -6.67
C TYR A 604 11.03 -30.27 -7.01
N GLY A 605 11.35 -29.25 -7.80
CA GLY A 605 10.39 -28.35 -8.43
C GLY A 605 9.79 -27.25 -7.53
N SER A 606 9.60 -26.07 -8.11
CA SER A 606 9.12 -24.83 -7.46
C SER A 606 10.12 -24.16 -6.51
N GLU A 607 11.39 -24.56 -6.57
CA GLU A 607 12.48 -24.02 -5.75
C GLU A 607 12.70 -22.53 -6.01
N GLY A 608 12.58 -22.08 -7.26
CA GLY A 608 12.64 -20.67 -7.65
C GLY A 608 11.42 -19.86 -7.20
N ARG A 609 10.29 -20.52 -6.89
CA ARG A 609 9.12 -19.86 -6.29
C ARG A 609 9.35 -19.62 -4.80
N GLU A 610 9.88 -20.61 -4.11
CA GLU A 610 10.21 -20.52 -2.68
C GLU A 610 11.38 -19.53 -2.44
N LEU A 611 12.42 -19.58 -3.27
CA LEU A 611 13.54 -18.63 -3.27
C LEU A 611 13.07 -17.19 -3.50
N GLY A 612 12.21 -16.97 -4.49
CA GLY A 612 11.62 -15.66 -4.78
C GLY A 612 10.82 -15.09 -3.60
N LEU A 613 10.11 -15.95 -2.84
CA LEU A 613 9.42 -15.55 -1.62
C LEU A 613 10.41 -15.17 -0.51
N ARG A 614 11.44 -15.97 -0.23
CA ARG A 614 12.46 -15.64 0.78
C ARG A 614 13.25 -14.36 0.45
N LEU A 615 13.56 -14.13 -0.83
CA LEU A 615 14.17 -12.87 -1.30
C LEU A 615 13.26 -11.66 -1.02
N LEU A 616 11.96 -11.76 -1.30
CA LEU A 616 11.00 -10.68 -1.01
C LEU A 616 10.89 -10.43 0.50
N LYS A 617 10.84 -11.48 1.34
CA LYS A 617 10.89 -11.36 2.81
C LYS A 617 12.18 -10.67 3.29
N ALA A 618 13.32 -10.97 2.66
CA ALA A 618 14.62 -10.35 2.95
C ALA A 618 14.77 -8.91 2.42
N GLY A 619 13.72 -8.33 1.82
CA GLY A 619 13.64 -6.95 1.37
C GLY A 619 14.00 -6.70 -0.10
N TYR A 620 14.21 -7.74 -0.91
CA TYR A 620 14.52 -7.61 -2.34
C TYR A 620 13.23 -7.53 -3.17
N SER A 621 12.79 -6.31 -3.46
CA SER A 621 11.52 -6.01 -4.13
C SER A 621 11.44 -6.53 -5.58
N TYR A 622 10.20 -6.71 -6.07
CA TYR A 622 9.89 -7.34 -7.37
C TYR A 622 10.65 -6.78 -8.58
N ASP A 623 11.02 -5.49 -8.55
CA ASP A 623 11.79 -4.77 -9.58
C ASP A 623 13.26 -5.20 -9.70
N LEU A 624 13.75 -6.01 -8.75
CA LEU A 624 15.12 -6.53 -8.70
C LEU A 624 15.23 -7.99 -9.20
N HIS A 625 14.11 -8.66 -9.48
CA HIS A 625 14.09 -10.03 -10.02
C HIS A 625 13.69 -9.92 -11.49
N LEU A 626 14.58 -10.26 -12.42
CA LEU A 626 14.39 -9.95 -13.83
C LEU A 626 14.34 -11.21 -14.72
N TYR A 627 13.72 -11.05 -15.88
CA TYR A 627 13.82 -11.94 -17.02
C TYR A 627 14.61 -11.27 -18.14
N THR A 628 15.42 -12.04 -18.88
CA THR A 628 16.02 -11.64 -20.15
C THR A 628 15.74 -12.66 -21.25
N PRO A 629 15.26 -12.25 -22.44
CA PRO A 629 15.01 -13.17 -23.55
C PRO A 629 16.30 -13.66 -24.23
N LYS A 630 17.42 -12.95 -24.05
CA LYS A 630 18.69 -13.25 -24.74
C LYS A 630 19.48 -14.42 -24.15
N ALA A 631 19.34 -14.68 -22.84
CA ALA A 631 20.03 -15.79 -22.20
C ALA A 631 19.29 -17.10 -22.52
N ILE A 632 19.57 -17.68 -23.68
CA ILE A 632 18.91 -18.88 -24.20
C ILE A 632 19.68 -20.13 -23.77
N LEU A 633 19.00 -21.04 -23.08
CA LEU A 633 19.44 -22.43 -22.92
C LEU A 633 18.52 -23.33 -23.78
N TYR A 634 19.10 -24.11 -24.67
CA TYR A 634 18.34 -25.09 -25.44
C TYR A 634 18.06 -26.32 -24.57
N HIS A 635 16.80 -26.66 -24.35
CA HIS A 635 16.38 -27.73 -23.43
C HIS A 635 15.06 -28.34 -23.91
N ASP A 636 15.07 -29.62 -24.29
CA ASP A 636 13.84 -30.34 -24.66
C ASP A 636 13.12 -30.94 -23.45
N TRP A 637 11.80 -30.77 -23.41
CA TRP A 637 10.98 -31.18 -22.26
C TRP A 637 10.77 -32.71 -22.17
N GLN A 638 11.04 -33.44 -23.26
CA GLN A 638 10.75 -34.88 -23.41
C GLN A 638 11.92 -35.78 -23.00
N ARG A 639 12.30 -35.77 -21.71
CA ARG A 639 13.21 -36.77 -21.13
C ARG A 639 12.55 -38.17 -21.13
N GLU A 640 12.89 -39.03 -22.10
CA GLU A 640 12.28 -40.36 -22.35
C GLU A 640 12.14 -41.29 -21.13
N ASN A 641 13.15 -41.30 -20.24
CA ASN A 641 13.39 -42.43 -19.33
C ASN A 641 12.78 -42.29 -17.92
N GLU A 642 11.77 -41.44 -17.73
CA GLU A 642 11.03 -41.32 -16.45
C GLU A 642 9.54 -41.13 -16.73
N HIS A 643 8.68 -41.95 -16.09
CA HIS A 643 7.26 -41.86 -16.35
C HIS A 643 6.67 -40.48 -15.96
N MET A 644 5.88 -39.93 -16.87
CA MET A 644 5.18 -38.65 -16.72
C MET A 644 4.28 -38.59 -15.46
N SER A 645 3.81 -39.75 -14.97
CA SER A 645 3.10 -39.88 -13.69
C SER A 645 4.00 -39.55 -12.48
N THR A 646 5.21 -40.11 -12.43
CA THR A 646 6.21 -39.87 -11.36
C THR A 646 6.52 -38.38 -11.22
N ARG A 647 6.84 -37.68 -12.31
CA ARG A 647 7.12 -36.23 -12.27
C ARG A 647 5.93 -35.42 -11.78
N LYS A 648 4.71 -35.77 -12.20
CA LYS A 648 3.47 -35.13 -11.75
C LYS A 648 3.24 -35.37 -10.25
N MET A 649 3.48 -36.59 -9.75
CA MET A 649 3.41 -36.89 -8.31
C MET A 649 4.41 -36.08 -7.49
N LYS A 650 5.69 -36.03 -7.89
CA LYS A 650 6.70 -35.19 -7.19
C LYS A 650 6.33 -33.71 -7.22
N PHE A 651 5.89 -33.19 -8.38
CA PHE A 651 5.43 -31.80 -8.48
C PHE A 651 4.25 -31.50 -7.55
N PHE A 652 3.23 -32.37 -7.48
CA PHE A 652 2.10 -32.16 -6.57
C PHE A 652 2.47 -32.31 -5.09
N ALA A 653 3.42 -33.19 -4.75
CA ALA A 653 3.97 -33.29 -3.40
C ALA A 653 4.71 -31.99 -3.00
N SER A 654 5.63 -31.49 -3.84
CA SER A 654 6.36 -30.24 -3.59
C SER A 654 5.45 -29.01 -3.57
N TRP A 655 4.43 -28.96 -4.44
CA TRP A 655 3.46 -27.87 -4.45
C TRP A 655 2.58 -27.88 -3.19
N SER A 656 2.20 -29.06 -2.70
CA SER A 656 1.47 -29.23 -1.44
C SER A 656 2.34 -28.83 -0.24
N LEU A 657 3.60 -29.26 -0.24
CA LEU A 657 4.60 -28.93 0.78
C LEU A 657 4.86 -27.43 0.86
N LEU A 658 5.07 -26.77 -0.27
CA LEU A 658 5.32 -25.32 -0.32
C LEU A 658 4.14 -24.50 0.22
N HIS A 659 2.90 -24.91 -0.06
CA HIS A 659 1.71 -24.31 0.56
C HIS A 659 1.56 -24.62 2.07
N ALA A 660 2.05 -25.77 2.55
CA ALA A 660 2.03 -26.12 3.98
C ALA A 660 3.16 -25.43 4.77
N MET A 661 4.31 -25.17 4.13
CA MET A 661 5.43 -24.38 4.68
C MET A 661 5.08 -22.90 4.83
N HIS A 662 4.31 -22.36 3.88
CA HIS A 662 3.96 -20.93 3.78
C HIS A 662 2.45 -20.72 3.62
N PRO A 663 1.63 -21.11 4.62
CA PRO A 663 0.20 -20.85 4.62
C PRO A 663 -0.07 -19.34 4.52
N ASP A 664 -1.13 -18.98 3.81
CA ASP A 664 -1.59 -17.62 3.47
C ASP A 664 -0.61 -16.75 2.66
N GLU A 665 0.69 -16.76 2.94
CA GLU A 665 1.72 -15.97 2.25
C GLU A 665 1.93 -16.39 0.79
N PHE A 666 2.06 -17.69 0.53
CA PHE A 666 2.45 -18.18 -0.80
C PHE A 666 1.38 -17.88 -1.87
N SER A 667 0.10 -17.91 -1.49
CA SER A 667 -1.02 -17.53 -2.36
C SER A 667 -0.92 -16.04 -2.76
N ASN A 668 -0.68 -15.15 -1.79
CA ASN A 668 -0.53 -13.71 -2.04
C ASN A 668 0.70 -13.39 -2.90
N PHE A 669 1.83 -14.08 -2.66
CA PHE A 669 3.02 -14.02 -3.50
C PHE A 669 2.74 -14.42 -4.95
N GLN A 670 2.02 -15.52 -5.16
CA GLN A 670 1.66 -16.04 -6.48
C GLN A 670 0.72 -15.10 -7.24
N ASP A 671 -0.32 -14.58 -6.57
CA ASP A 671 -1.28 -13.67 -7.19
C ASP A 671 -0.63 -12.33 -7.57
N ASN A 672 0.30 -11.82 -6.75
CA ASN A 672 1.09 -10.63 -7.07
C ASN A 672 1.97 -10.85 -8.30
N TRP A 673 2.72 -11.96 -8.39
CA TRP A 673 3.51 -12.28 -9.59
C TRP A 673 2.63 -12.42 -10.83
N THR A 674 1.47 -13.07 -10.71
CA THR A 674 0.48 -13.18 -11.81
C THR A 674 0.02 -11.79 -12.27
N ARG A 675 -0.29 -10.88 -11.34
CA ARG A 675 -0.71 -9.51 -11.63
C ARG A 675 0.42 -8.63 -12.21
N ILE A 676 1.69 -8.90 -11.89
CA ILE A 676 2.85 -8.26 -12.53
C ILE A 676 2.97 -8.73 -13.98
N MET A 677 2.94 -10.05 -14.22
CA MET A 677 3.03 -10.64 -15.56
C MET A 677 1.88 -10.21 -16.48
N LEU A 678 0.67 -10.02 -15.94
CA LEU A 678 -0.49 -9.48 -16.67
C LEU A 678 -0.48 -7.93 -16.79
N GLY A 679 0.59 -7.25 -16.36
CA GLY A 679 0.74 -5.80 -16.46
C GLY A 679 -0.20 -4.97 -15.57
N MET A 680 -0.93 -5.62 -14.64
CA MET A 680 -1.85 -4.97 -13.71
C MET A 680 -1.11 -4.21 -12.61
N ILE A 681 0.00 -4.78 -12.13
CA ILE A 681 0.96 -4.10 -11.24
C ILE A 681 2.13 -3.64 -12.10
N LYS A 682 2.29 -2.31 -12.28
CA LYS A 682 3.46 -1.76 -12.98
C LYS A 682 4.70 -1.76 -12.08
N VAL A 683 5.45 -2.85 -12.16
CA VAL A 683 6.84 -2.92 -11.74
C VAL A 683 7.73 -2.59 -12.95
N LYS A 684 8.84 -1.87 -12.76
CA LYS A 684 9.83 -1.57 -13.82
C LYS A 684 11.23 -1.96 -13.34
N PRO A 685 12.07 -2.58 -14.20
CA PRO A 685 13.47 -2.83 -13.87
C PRO A 685 14.21 -1.53 -13.50
N VAL A 686 14.94 -1.52 -12.38
CA VAL A 686 15.71 -0.35 -11.94
C VAL A 686 17.06 -0.32 -12.63
N SER A 687 17.31 0.68 -13.48
CA SER A 687 18.59 0.85 -14.16
C SER A 687 19.72 1.30 -13.21
N VAL A 688 20.95 0.92 -13.54
CA VAL A 688 22.16 1.46 -12.89
C VAL A 688 22.42 2.87 -13.44
N CYS A 689 22.36 3.87 -12.56
CA CYS A 689 22.76 5.23 -12.91
C CYS A 689 24.29 5.30 -13.01
N LYS A 690 24.82 5.32 -14.24
CA LYS A 690 26.24 5.59 -14.49
C LYS A 690 26.53 7.06 -14.18
N THR A 691 27.19 7.32 -13.04
CA THR A 691 27.70 8.65 -12.70
C THR A 691 28.81 9.03 -13.67
N SER A 692 28.63 10.12 -14.41
CA SER A 692 29.62 10.64 -15.35
C SER A 692 30.84 11.19 -14.62
N ALA A 693 31.93 10.44 -14.63
CA ALA A 693 33.29 10.93 -14.45
C ALA A 693 34.03 10.80 -15.80
N PHE A 694 34.96 11.71 -16.07
CA PHE A 694 35.65 11.89 -17.36
C PHE A 694 34.78 12.41 -18.50
N ASP A 695 34.38 13.68 -18.37
CA ASP A 695 34.40 14.56 -19.55
C ASP A 695 35.82 14.63 -20.12
N ASN A 696 36.02 13.99 -21.27
CA ASN A 696 37.16 14.23 -22.17
C ASN A 696 36.78 13.67 -23.56
N LYS A 697 36.03 14.44 -24.36
CA LYS A 697 35.71 14.11 -25.75
C LYS A 697 36.97 14.18 -26.63
N PRO A 698 37.35 13.11 -27.36
CA PRO A 698 38.18 13.20 -28.55
C PRO A 698 37.29 13.18 -29.79
N ASP A 699 36.68 14.33 -30.11
CA ASP A 699 36.19 14.73 -31.45
C ASP A 699 35.38 13.69 -32.30
N ILE A 700 34.62 12.80 -31.65
CA ILE A 700 33.79 11.78 -32.32
C ILE A 700 32.78 12.41 -33.32
N GLU A 701 32.31 13.63 -33.09
CA GLU A 701 31.46 14.35 -34.03
C GLU A 701 32.18 14.69 -35.36
N LYS A 702 33.49 14.98 -35.36
CA LYS A 702 34.26 15.11 -36.62
C LYS A 702 34.41 13.77 -37.34
N VAL A 703 34.67 12.69 -36.60
CA VAL A 703 34.80 11.34 -37.17
C VAL A 703 33.46 10.90 -37.79
N LEU A 704 32.34 11.17 -37.12
CA LEU A 704 31.01 10.89 -37.64
C LEU A 704 30.66 11.78 -38.83
N GLU A 705 30.97 13.08 -38.83
CA GLU A 705 30.77 13.92 -40.00
C GLU A 705 31.55 13.41 -41.23
N GLN A 706 32.81 13.00 -41.06
CA GLN A 706 33.63 12.46 -42.14
C GLN A 706 33.09 11.09 -42.62
N THR A 707 32.68 10.23 -41.68
CA THR A 707 32.11 8.90 -41.98
C THR A 707 30.76 9.01 -42.71
N VAL A 708 29.86 9.90 -42.26
CA VAL A 708 28.56 10.16 -42.92
C VAL A 708 28.76 10.77 -44.32
N LYS A 709 29.74 11.68 -44.48
CA LYS A 709 30.12 12.22 -45.80
C LYS A 709 30.72 11.16 -46.73
N SER A 710 31.33 10.08 -46.22
CA SER A 710 31.81 8.96 -47.04
C SER A 710 30.76 7.91 -47.40
N MET A 711 29.72 7.69 -46.58
CA MET A 711 28.71 6.65 -46.84
C MET A 711 27.60 7.07 -47.82
N GLN A 712 27.46 8.36 -48.16
CA GLN A 712 26.40 8.84 -49.06
C GLN A 712 26.64 8.59 -50.57
N LYS A 713 27.49 7.64 -50.97
CA LYS A 713 27.72 7.28 -52.39
C LYS A 713 27.93 5.78 -52.65
N LYS A 714 26.84 5.00 -52.69
CA LYS A 714 26.51 4.09 -53.83
C LYS A 714 25.14 3.39 -53.68
N ASN A 715 24.44 3.34 -54.81
CA ASN A 715 23.16 2.69 -55.16
C ASN A 715 22.52 1.71 -54.15
N TRP A 716 21.44 2.16 -53.50
CA TRP A 716 20.35 1.30 -53.01
C TRP A 716 19.23 1.14 -54.06
N ALA A 717 19.62 0.98 -55.34
CA ALA A 717 18.70 1.02 -56.48
C ALA A 717 18.55 -0.33 -57.22
N GLU A 718 19.58 -1.19 -57.20
CA GLU A 718 19.61 -2.42 -58.02
C GLU A 718 19.16 -3.67 -57.23
N ALA A 719 19.32 -3.69 -55.91
CA ALA A 719 18.87 -4.81 -55.06
C ALA A 719 17.33 -4.96 -55.00
N ALA A 720 16.57 -3.90 -55.28
CA ALA A 720 15.11 -3.88 -55.14
C ALA A 720 14.35 -4.53 -56.32
N GLN A 721 15.00 -4.77 -57.46
CA GLN A 721 14.34 -5.38 -58.63
C GLN A 721 14.46 -6.91 -58.69
N HIS A 722 15.38 -7.53 -57.95
CA HIS A 722 15.61 -8.98 -58.03
C HIS A 722 14.68 -9.84 -57.16
N LEU A 723 13.87 -9.22 -56.30
CA LEU A 723 12.92 -9.88 -55.38
C LEU A 723 11.46 -9.90 -55.88
N LEU A 724 11.22 -9.52 -57.14
CA LEU A 724 9.88 -9.54 -57.77
C LEU A 724 9.74 -10.58 -58.89
N SER A 725 10.67 -11.53 -58.98
CA SER A 725 10.62 -12.64 -59.94
C SER A 725 11.16 -13.94 -59.35
N LEU A 726 10.27 -14.77 -58.79
CA LEU A 726 10.24 -16.24 -58.87
C LEU A 726 9.21 -16.77 -57.88
N ASP A 727 7.97 -16.84 -58.35
CA ASP A 727 6.91 -17.70 -57.80
C ASP A 727 6.44 -18.64 -58.94
N ASN A 728 5.72 -19.72 -58.60
CA ASN A 728 5.38 -20.89 -59.40
C ASN A 728 6.47 -21.98 -59.51
N ASN A 729 6.37 -23.02 -58.69
CA ASN A 729 5.91 -24.33 -59.20
C ASN A 729 5.50 -25.30 -58.06
N GLU A 730 4.82 -26.38 -58.43
CA GLU A 730 3.99 -27.20 -57.54
C GLU A 730 4.64 -28.51 -57.01
N ASN A 731 3.94 -29.12 -56.03
CA ASN A 731 3.81 -30.57 -55.75
C ASN A 731 4.70 -31.30 -54.71
N SER A 732 4.02 -32.24 -54.02
CA SER A 732 4.48 -33.48 -53.33
C SER A 732 5.05 -33.47 -51.87
N ASN A 733 4.12 -33.68 -50.92
CA ASN A 733 4.05 -34.74 -49.88
C ASN A 733 5.28 -35.30 -49.08
N VAL A 734 4.93 -35.77 -47.86
CA VAL A 734 5.55 -36.79 -46.97
C VAL A 734 6.29 -36.28 -45.71
N ASN A 735 6.14 -37.04 -44.60
CA ASN A 735 6.57 -36.83 -43.21
C ASN A 735 7.61 -37.92 -42.81
N PRO A 736 8.48 -37.75 -41.79
CA PRO A 736 8.37 -38.62 -40.59
C PRO A 736 8.97 -38.09 -39.25
N GLU A 737 8.82 -38.89 -38.18
CA GLU A 737 9.48 -38.83 -36.85
C GLU A 737 10.64 -39.88 -36.75
N GLU A 738 11.38 -40.01 -35.61
CA GLU A 738 11.74 -41.29 -34.90
C GLU A 738 12.94 -41.31 -33.87
N ASN A 739 12.70 -41.86 -32.65
CA ASN A 739 13.41 -42.96 -31.90
C ASN A 739 14.73 -42.92 -31.01
N TYR A 740 14.56 -43.21 -29.68
CA TYR A 740 15.09 -44.33 -28.81
C TYR A 740 16.44 -44.39 -27.97
N SER A 741 16.36 -44.07 -26.66
CA SER A 741 16.64 -44.81 -25.37
C SER A 741 17.81 -45.82 -25.00
N ALA A 742 18.21 -45.81 -23.69
CA ALA A 742 18.62 -46.93 -22.74
C ALA A 742 20.14 -47.36 -22.55
N LYS A 743 20.69 -48.04 -21.47
CA LYS A 743 20.37 -48.41 -20.02
C LYS A 743 21.55 -49.12 -19.23
N ASN A 744 21.42 -49.29 -17.88
CA ASN A 744 21.86 -50.42 -16.96
C ASN A 744 23.03 -50.27 -15.88
N PRO A 745 22.99 -50.91 -14.66
CA PRO A 745 23.99 -50.76 -13.56
C PRO A 745 24.56 -52.05 -12.88
N GLU A 746 25.70 -51.98 -12.15
CA GLU A 746 26.17 -53.09 -11.25
C GLU A 746 27.08 -52.74 -10.03
N TYR A 747 27.63 -51.52 -9.91
CA TYR A 747 28.80 -51.22 -9.04
C TYR A 747 28.60 -51.17 -7.50
N LEU A 748 27.47 -51.61 -6.94
CA LEU A 748 27.05 -51.21 -5.58
C LEU A 748 27.68 -51.99 -4.40
N GLN A 749 28.35 -53.13 -4.61
CA GLN A 749 28.63 -54.09 -3.52
C GLN A 749 29.92 -53.89 -2.69
N GLN A 750 30.91 -53.10 -3.13
CA GLN A 750 32.22 -53.08 -2.45
C GLN A 750 32.35 -52.06 -1.30
N GLY A 751 31.53 -51.00 -1.25
CA GLY A 751 31.71 -49.90 -0.29
C GLY A 751 31.41 -50.23 1.18
N GLN A 752 30.63 -51.27 1.47
CA GLN A 752 30.08 -51.51 2.82
C GLN A 752 31.10 -52.00 3.87
N LYS A 753 32.33 -52.36 3.47
CA LYS A 753 33.30 -52.98 4.39
C LYS A 753 34.06 -51.98 5.29
N ALA A 754 34.17 -50.72 4.89
CA ALA A 754 34.98 -49.71 5.60
C ALA A 754 34.29 -49.07 6.81
N TRP A 755 32.95 -49.13 6.91
CA TRP A 755 32.19 -48.28 7.82
C TRP A 755 32.14 -48.73 9.30
N LYS A 756 32.65 -49.93 9.62
CA LYS A 756 32.40 -50.60 10.92
C LYS A 756 33.44 -50.42 12.03
N GLN A 757 34.57 -49.73 11.80
CA GLN A 757 35.68 -49.66 12.78
C GLN A 757 35.78 -48.36 13.60
N THR A 758 35.05 -47.29 13.26
CA THR A 758 35.32 -45.93 13.77
C THR A 758 34.42 -45.45 14.92
N GLN A 759 33.60 -46.31 15.53
CA GLN A 759 32.57 -45.91 16.52
C GLN A 759 33.01 -45.96 17.99
N ASN A 760 33.86 -46.90 18.40
CA ASN A 760 34.03 -47.29 19.81
C ASN A 760 35.04 -46.44 20.63
N LYS A 761 35.02 -45.10 20.55
CA LYS A 761 35.99 -44.27 21.31
C LYS A 761 35.51 -42.96 21.96
N ASN A 762 34.23 -42.58 21.86
CA ASN A 762 33.73 -41.30 22.41
C ASN A 762 32.65 -41.45 23.50
N GLN A 763 32.31 -42.66 23.94
CA GLN A 763 31.10 -42.92 24.73
C GLN A 763 31.28 -42.78 26.27
N GLU A 764 32.50 -42.59 26.76
CA GLU A 764 32.83 -42.63 28.20
C GLU A 764 33.01 -41.25 28.87
N LYS A 765 32.62 -40.14 28.20
CA LYS A 765 32.90 -38.77 28.68
C LYS A 765 31.70 -37.85 28.89
N ILE A 766 30.48 -38.38 28.88
CA ILE A 766 29.23 -37.62 29.03
C ILE A 766 28.33 -38.25 30.13
N ILE A 767 28.94 -38.69 31.24
CA ILE A 767 28.25 -39.23 32.43
C ILE A 767 28.96 -38.73 33.70
N SER A 768 28.89 -37.43 33.98
CA SER A 768 29.48 -36.84 35.21
C SER A 768 29.05 -35.40 35.57
N SER A 769 28.08 -34.79 34.89
CA SER A 769 27.75 -33.35 35.08
C SER A 769 26.26 -32.98 34.89
N GLN A 770 25.35 -33.91 35.15
CA GLN A 770 24.01 -33.59 35.65
C GLN A 770 23.95 -33.97 37.13
N GLU A 771 24.22 -33.02 38.03
CA GLU A 771 23.78 -33.03 39.44
C GLU A 771 24.36 -31.79 40.18
N ASN A 772 23.50 -30.78 40.36
CA ASN A 772 23.44 -29.76 41.44
C ASN A 772 22.79 -28.49 40.91
N GLY A 773 21.66 -28.09 41.51
CA GLY A 773 20.88 -26.93 41.07
C GLY A 773 21.12 -25.71 41.97
N GLN A 774 21.64 -24.62 41.40
CA GLN A 774 21.59 -23.28 41.96
C GLN A 774 21.24 -22.26 40.85
N PHE A 775 20.31 -21.35 41.15
CA PHE A 775 20.00 -20.19 40.32
C PHE A 775 20.98 -19.06 40.65
N ASP A 776 22.20 -19.15 40.14
CA ASP A 776 23.19 -18.07 40.29
C ASP A 776 23.05 -17.00 39.19
N HIS A 777 23.31 -15.75 39.56
CA HIS A 777 23.30 -14.61 38.65
C HIS A 777 24.39 -14.76 37.57
N ILE A 778 23.99 -14.84 36.30
CA ILE A 778 24.94 -14.74 35.18
C ILE A 778 25.34 -13.29 35.00
N GLU A 779 26.48 -12.90 35.61
CA GLU A 779 27.23 -11.73 35.18
C GLU A 779 27.73 -11.94 33.75
N VAL A 780 27.05 -11.33 32.77
CA VAL A 780 27.51 -11.28 31.39
C VAL A 780 28.76 -10.40 31.33
N LYS A 781 29.93 -11.03 31.20
CA LYS A 781 31.23 -10.34 31.16
C LYS A 781 31.29 -9.32 30.03
N GLN A 782 31.86 -8.15 30.35
CA GLN A 782 31.72 -6.91 29.60
C GLN A 782 32.68 -6.81 28.38
N THR A 783 32.90 -7.90 27.64
CA THR A 783 34.07 -8.03 26.73
C THR A 783 33.79 -7.97 25.22
N ASP A 784 32.60 -8.32 24.74
CA ASP A 784 32.34 -8.42 23.28
C ASP A 784 31.61 -7.21 22.65
N PHE A 785 31.22 -6.21 23.44
CA PHE A 785 30.37 -5.09 22.98
C PHE A 785 31.11 -3.95 22.23
N ASN A 786 32.41 -4.10 21.94
CA ASN A 786 33.25 -3.03 21.39
C ASN A 786 33.63 -3.18 19.89
N ASN A 787 32.99 -4.08 19.13
CA ASN A 787 33.28 -4.23 17.69
C ASN A 787 32.54 -3.15 16.85
N PRO A 788 33.23 -2.19 16.19
CA PRO A 788 32.57 -1.07 15.50
C PRO A 788 31.91 -1.43 14.15
N LEU A 789 32.03 -2.69 13.69
CA LEU A 789 31.67 -3.08 12.32
C LEU A 789 30.19 -3.50 12.15
N ILE A 790 29.39 -3.57 13.21
CA ILE A 790 27.96 -3.89 13.11
C ILE A 790 27.20 -2.65 12.61
N THR A 791 26.98 -2.56 11.29
CA THR A 791 26.27 -1.42 10.70
C THR A 791 24.84 -1.27 11.24
N LYS A 792 24.34 -0.03 11.33
CA LYS A 792 23.03 0.31 11.93
C LYS A 792 21.84 -0.42 11.28
N LYS A 793 22.00 -0.94 10.06
CA LYS A 793 20.99 -1.73 9.33
C LYS A 793 20.86 -3.17 9.86
N THR A 794 21.89 -3.71 10.50
CA THR A 794 21.87 -5.05 11.11
C THR A 794 20.99 -5.07 12.36
N TYR A 795 21.11 -4.08 13.25
CA TYR A 795 20.34 -4.03 14.50
C TYR A 795 18.82 -4.07 14.28
N ASN A 796 18.27 -3.29 13.33
CA ASN A 796 16.85 -3.34 13.04
C ASN A 796 16.39 -4.71 12.52
N ASN A 797 17.24 -5.45 11.79
CA ASN A 797 16.89 -6.81 11.34
C ASN A 797 16.86 -7.85 12.47
N ILE A 798 17.57 -7.60 13.59
CA ILE A 798 17.52 -8.47 14.78
C ILE A 798 16.19 -8.28 15.53
N ILE A 799 15.59 -7.07 15.48
CA ILE A 799 14.28 -6.79 16.10
C ILE A 799 13.12 -7.44 15.35
N TYR A 800 13.25 -7.73 14.04
CA TYR A 800 12.19 -8.32 13.22
C TYR A 800 12.60 -9.68 12.64
N ASN A 801 12.47 -10.72 13.45
CA ASN A 801 12.75 -12.09 13.05
C ASN A 801 11.55 -12.65 12.25
N ASN A 802 11.75 -12.96 10.96
CA ASN A 802 10.69 -13.38 10.02
C ASN A 802 9.49 -12.43 9.87
N GLY A 803 9.59 -11.19 10.37
CA GLY A 803 8.49 -10.20 10.42
C GLY A 803 7.74 -10.16 11.76
N GLU A 804 8.02 -11.09 12.68
CA GLU A 804 7.58 -11.03 14.07
C GLU A 804 8.59 -10.22 14.92
N ILE A 805 8.15 -9.70 16.07
CA ILE A 805 8.99 -8.88 16.94
C ILE A 805 9.79 -9.78 17.87
N ASP A 806 11.13 -9.70 17.81
CA ASP A 806 11.98 -10.29 18.83
C ASP A 806 12.00 -9.37 20.07
N PHE A 807 11.11 -9.67 21.02
CA PHE A 807 11.01 -8.95 22.28
C PHE A 807 12.25 -9.07 23.16
N ASN A 808 13.07 -10.12 23.02
CA ASN A 808 14.32 -10.25 23.77
C ASN A 808 15.37 -9.30 23.21
N ALA A 809 15.56 -9.27 21.89
CA ALA A 809 16.44 -8.31 21.23
C ALA A 809 16.01 -6.85 21.47
N LEU A 810 14.69 -6.58 21.43
CA LEU A 810 14.14 -5.26 21.76
C LEU A 810 14.43 -4.85 23.20
N ASN A 811 14.24 -5.76 24.16
CA ASN A 811 14.58 -5.50 25.56
C ASN A 811 16.09 -5.34 25.78
N ILE A 812 16.94 -6.04 25.03
CA ILE A 812 18.40 -5.85 25.05
C ILE A 812 18.75 -4.44 24.53
N ASN A 813 18.21 -4.02 23.38
CA ASN A 813 18.43 -2.66 22.85
C ASN A 813 17.97 -1.58 23.84
N HIS A 814 16.78 -1.70 24.41
CA HIS A 814 16.28 -0.76 25.41
C HIS A 814 17.16 -0.73 26.68
N ASN A 815 17.64 -1.88 27.16
CA ASN A 815 18.54 -1.94 28.32
C ASN A 815 19.94 -1.37 28.02
N ILE A 816 20.43 -1.49 26.77
CA ILE A 816 21.68 -0.84 26.32
C ILE A 816 21.49 0.68 26.29
N ALA A 817 20.39 1.17 25.68
CA ALA A 817 20.06 2.59 25.66
C ALA A 817 19.92 3.17 27.08
N LEU A 818 19.19 2.48 27.98
CA LEU A 818 19.03 2.89 29.37
C LEU A 818 20.39 3.06 30.09
N LYS A 819 21.27 2.06 29.98
CA LYS A 819 22.63 2.09 30.56
C LYS A 819 23.58 3.10 29.91
N GLN A 820 23.25 3.63 28.74
CA GLN A 820 23.95 4.78 28.14
C GLN A 820 23.40 6.10 28.67
N LEU A 821 22.08 6.22 28.83
CA LEU A 821 21.41 7.44 29.32
C LEU A 821 21.64 7.69 30.82
N GLN A 822 21.71 6.64 31.65
CA GLN A 822 22.11 6.73 33.07
C GLN A 822 23.50 7.39 33.28
N LYS A 823 24.31 7.54 32.23
CA LYS A 823 25.64 8.19 32.28
C LYS A 823 25.63 9.65 31.81
N LYS A 824 24.49 10.16 31.33
CA LYS A 824 24.35 11.56 30.88
C LYS A 824 23.91 12.45 32.04
N SER A 825 24.44 13.68 32.05
CA SER A 825 24.01 14.76 32.96
C SER A 825 22.76 15.51 32.51
N SER A 826 22.30 15.30 31.27
CA SER A 826 21.04 15.82 30.74
C SER A 826 20.55 14.94 29.58
N ILE A 827 19.24 14.84 29.42
CA ILE A 827 18.53 13.88 28.55
C ILE A 827 17.65 14.64 27.56
N LYS A 828 17.83 14.41 26.25
CA LYS A 828 17.05 15.08 25.20
C LYS A 828 15.73 14.37 24.92
N VAL A 829 14.59 15.03 25.11
CA VAL A 829 13.25 14.43 24.99
C VAL A 829 12.46 15.05 23.83
N ALA A 830 12.07 14.22 22.85
CA ALA A 830 11.25 14.62 21.72
C ALA A 830 9.82 14.09 21.85
N PHE A 831 8.83 14.98 21.82
CA PHE A 831 7.41 14.60 21.77
C PHE A 831 6.86 14.71 20.33
N LEU A 832 6.56 13.59 19.68
CA LEU A 832 6.03 13.55 18.32
C LEU A 832 4.53 13.82 18.32
N LEU A 833 4.10 14.79 17.51
CA LEU A 833 2.73 15.28 17.49
C LEU A 833 2.32 15.70 16.08
N GLN A 834 1.18 15.22 15.56
CA GLN A 834 0.73 15.59 14.21
C GLN A 834 -0.35 16.70 14.17
N MET A 835 -1.13 16.87 15.25
CA MET A 835 -2.16 17.91 15.36
C MET A 835 -2.29 18.38 16.81
N GLU A 836 -2.47 19.70 17.04
CA GLU A 836 -2.54 20.28 18.39
C GLU A 836 -3.65 19.69 19.27
N SER A 837 -4.80 19.35 18.71
CA SER A 837 -5.91 18.70 19.44
C SER A 837 -5.62 17.28 19.95
N MET A 838 -4.47 16.70 19.56
CA MET A 838 -3.97 15.40 20.00
C MET A 838 -2.85 15.53 21.05
N TRP A 839 -2.57 16.75 21.52
CA TRP A 839 -1.58 17.02 22.58
C TRP A 839 -2.18 16.75 23.96
N LYS A 840 -1.63 15.77 24.67
CA LYS A 840 -2.10 15.32 25.99
C LYS A 840 -0.99 15.24 27.06
N CYS A 841 0.24 15.62 26.72
CA CYS A 841 1.42 15.50 27.60
C CYS A 841 1.77 16.80 28.38
N ASP A 842 0.79 17.69 28.55
CA ASP A 842 0.94 19.06 29.05
C ASP A 842 1.66 19.14 30.41
N GLY A 843 1.28 18.26 31.36
CA GLY A 843 1.91 18.18 32.69
C GLY A 843 3.28 17.51 32.67
N ILE A 844 3.46 16.43 31.91
CA ILE A 844 4.74 15.71 31.74
C ILE A 844 5.82 16.68 31.23
N TYR A 845 5.50 17.41 30.16
CA TYR A 845 6.41 18.40 29.57
C TYR A 845 6.77 19.50 30.59
N LYS A 846 5.80 20.03 31.34
CA LYS A 846 6.04 21.10 32.34
C LYS A 846 6.77 20.64 33.60
N LEU A 847 6.80 19.34 33.89
CA LEU A 847 7.68 18.77 34.92
C LEU A 847 9.12 18.67 34.40
N MET A 848 9.30 18.22 33.16
CA MET A 848 10.61 18.14 32.51
C MET A 848 11.22 19.52 32.25
N GLU A 849 10.45 20.50 31.77
CA GLU A 849 10.90 21.88 31.51
C GLU A 849 11.44 22.60 32.76
N LYS A 850 10.97 22.21 33.96
CA LYS A 850 11.45 22.74 35.24
C LYS A 850 12.68 22.02 35.80
N ASP A 851 13.08 20.91 35.18
CA ASP A 851 14.16 20.04 35.63
C ASP A 851 15.29 20.06 34.60
N SER A 852 16.41 20.70 34.94
CA SER A 852 17.57 20.86 34.03
C SER A 852 18.18 19.53 33.56
N TYR A 853 17.76 18.40 34.14
CA TYR A 853 18.06 17.07 33.64
C TYR A 853 17.38 16.71 32.30
N PHE A 854 16.33 17.43 31.87
CA PHE A 854 15.59 17.13 30.64
C PHE A 854 15.54 18.31 29.64
N GLU A 855 16.16 18.17 28.47
CA GLU A 855 16.01 19.08 27.33
C GLU A 855 14.80 18.65 26.47
N SER A 856 13.61 19.20 26.77
CA SER A 856 12.34 18.77 26.15
C SER A 856 11.86 19.66 25.01
N PHE A 857 11.37 19.07 23.92
CA PHE A 857 10.73 19.79 22.81
C PHE A 857 9.62 18.97 22.12
N ILE A 858 8.68 19.67 21.49
CA ILE A 858 7.62 19.08 20.67
C ILE A 858 8.05 19.09 19.19
N PHE A 859 8.01 17.94 18.53
CA PHE A 859 8.36 17.76 17.13
C PHE A 859 7.08 17.57 16.30
N VAL A 860 6.72 18.58 15.51
CA VAL A 860 5.47 18.59 14.74
C VAL A 860 5.66 17.80 13.45
N CYS A 861 4.96 16.67 13.36
CA CYS A 861 5.03 15.70 12.27
C CYS A 861 3.89 15.87 11.24
N PRO A 862 4.07 15.42 9.98
CA PRO A 862 3.00 15.43 8.99
C PRO A 862 1.86 14.48 9.38
N TYR A 863 0.62 14.87 9.09
CA TYR A 863 -0.55 14.00 9.22
C TYR A 863 -1.05 13.54 7.84
N PHE A 864 -0.86 12.25 7.52
CA PHE A 864 -1.38 11.65 6.31
C PHE A 864 -2.82 11.14 6.53
N ASN A 865 -3.75 11.63 5.71
CA ASN A 865 -5.17 11.25 5.74
C ASN A 865 -5.65 10.90 4.32
N SER A 866 -6.57 9.93 4.22
CA SER A 866 -7.04 9.28 2.98
C SER A 866 -8.01 10.12 2.14
N SER A 867 -7.67 11.39 1.90
CA SER A 867 -8.47 12.31 1.08
C SER A 867 -8.29 12.06 -0.42
N LYS A 868 -9.37 12.23 -1.21
CA LYS A 868 -9.35 12.17 -2.69
C LYS A 868 -8.75 13.42 -3.35
N ARG A 869 -7.85 14.13 -2.67
CA ARG A 869 -7.12 15.31 -3.19
C ARG A 869 -5.88 14.89 -3.98
N THR A 870 -5.42 15.74 -4.89
CA THR A 870 -4.18 15.56 -5.65
C THR A 870 -2.95 15.59 -4.74
N GLN A 871 -1.82 15.09 -5.21
CA GLN A 871 -0.56 15.06 -4.45
C GLN A 871 -0.10 16.47 -4.01
N LYS A 872 -0.30 17.49 -4.87
CA LYS A 872 0.07 18.89 -4.59
C LYS A 872 -0.83 19.51 -3.52
N GLU A 873 -2.15 19.32 -3.61
CA GLU A 873 -3.10 19.78 -2.59
C GLU A 873 -2.84 19.12 -1.23
N ARG A 874 -2.66 17.78 -1.21
CA ARG A 874 -2.31 17.03 0.00
C ARG A 874 -1.06 17.61 0.69
N PHE A 875 -0.02 17.93 -0.08
CA PHE A 875 1.20 18.53 0.48
C PHE A 875 0.93 19.89 1.12
N TYR A 876 0.19 20.79 0.45
CA TYR A 876 -0.19 22.08 1.05
C TYR A 876 -1.08 21.92 2.29
N ASP A 877 -2.04 20.99 2.29
CA ASP A 877 -2.87 20.68 3.47
C ASP A 877 -2.01 20.25 4.67
N ILE A 878 -1.03 19.36 4.42
CA ILE A 878 -0.12 18.85 5.45
C ILE A 878 0.71 19.99 6.04
N ILE A 879 1.41 20.77 5.21
CA ILE A 879 2.23 21.89 5.68
C ILE A 879 1.37 22.96 6.40
N ASN A 880 0.15 23.23 5.92
CA ASN A 880 -0.78 24.16 6.59
C ASN A 880 -1.22 23.65 7.97
N ASN A 881 -1.54 22.36 8.11
CA ASN A 881 -1.91 21.76 9.40
C ASN A 881 -0.73 21.68 10.38
N MET A 882 0.47 21.39 9.88
CA MET A 882 1.71 21.42 10.66
C MET A 882 2.01 22.85 11.14
N ASN A 883 1.95 23.85 10.26
CA ASN A 883 2.18 25.25 10.63
C ASN A 883 1.14 25.75 11.66
N LYS A 884 -0.15 25.41 11.49
CA LYS A 884 -1.19 25.72 12.50
C LYS A 884 -0.90 25.08 13.85
N THR A 885 -0.45 23.82 13.86
CA THR A 885 -0.07 23.11 15.09
C THR A 885 1.16 23.75 15.74
N TYR A 886 2.18 24.07 14.96
CA TYR A 886 3.38 24.78 15.40
C TYR A 886 3.04 26.13 16.06
N GLU A 887 2.24 26.95 15.39
CA GLU A 887 1.82 28.28 15.88
C GLU A 887 0.96 28.19 17.15
N ALA A 888 0.04 27.22 17.24
CA ALA A 888 -0.79 27.03 18.43
C ALA A 888 0.04 26.61 19.66
N LEU A 889 1.03 25.74 19.46
CA LEU A 889 1.92 25.28 20.54
C LEU A 889 2.95 26.34 20.93
N LYS A 890 3.45 27.13 19.97
CA LYS A 890 4.30 28.30 20.25
C LYS A 890 3.55 29.36 21.06
N LYS A 891 2.27 29.59 20.80
CA LYS A 891 1.40 30.47 21.62
C LYS A 891 1.11 29.92 23.02
N LYS A 892 1.28 28.62 23.24
CA LYS A 892 1.29 27.95 24.56
C LYS A 892 2.70 27.94 25.20
N ASN A 893 3.66 28.70 24.65
CA ASN A 893 5.06 28.85 25.08
C ASN A 893 5.95 27.60 25.03
N PHE A 894 5.53 26.52 24.37
CA PHE A 894 6.35 25.32 24.25
C PHE A 894 7.62 25.53 23.39
N ALA A 895 8.67 24.74 23.65
CA ALA A 895 9.73 24.51 22.69
C ALA A 895 9.17 23.61 21.57
N VAL A 896 9.12 24.13 20.34
CA VAL A 896 8.52 23.45 19.19
C VAL A 896 9.44 23.52 17.99
N ILE A 897 9.61 22.39 17.31
CA ILE A 897 10.30 22.24 16.02
C ILE A 897 9.28 21.71 15.01
N ASN A 898 9.25 22.30 13.81
CA ASN A 898 8.47 21.80 12.68
C ASN A 898 9.34 20.82 11.89
N SER A 899 8.86 19.60 11.61
CA SER A 899 9.68 18.59 10.93
C SER A 899 9.92 18.89 9.44
N PHE A 900 9.19 19.84 8.86
CA PHE A 900 9.50 20.38 7.54
C PHE A 900 10.22 21.73 7.63
N ASN A 901 11.47 21.78 7.15
CA ASN A 901 12.22 23.01 7.00
C ASN A 901 11.79 23.72 5.71
N THR A 902 11.02 24.79 5.85
CA THR A 902 10.49 25.58 4.72
C THR A 902 11.55 26.40 3.98
N LYS A 903 12.73 26.65 4.57
CA LYS A 903 13.84 27.36 3.90
C LYS A 903 14.64 26.43 2.99
N GLU A 904 14.87 25.20 3.43
CA GLU A 904 15.59 24.16 2.67
C GLU A 904 14.66 23.29 1.81
N ASN A 905 13.33 23.47 1.95
CA ASN A 905 12.30 22.66 1.30
C ASN A 905 12.48 21.14 1.57
N LYS A 906 12.88 20.79 2.80
CA LYS A 906 13.38 19.46 3.19
C LYS A 906 12.76 19.00 4.51
N TRP A 907 12.50 17.70 4.65
CA TRP A 907 12.19 17.06 5.93
C TRP A 907 13.45 16.94 6.81
N ILE A 908 13.33 17.22 8.10
CA ILE A 908 14.39 17.02 9.10
C ILE A 908 14.44 15.53 9.46
N ASP A 909 15.62 14.91 9.43
CA ASP A 909 15.79 13.55 9.97
C ASP A 909 15.95 13.66 11.50
N LEU A 910 14.88 13.38 12.24
CA LEU A 910 14.88 13.51 13.71
C LEU A 910 16.02 12.70 14.37
N LYS A 911 16.40 11.55 13.78
CA LYS A 911 17.39 10.62 14.34
C LYS A 911 18.83 10.95 13.95
N LYS A 912 19.03 11.79 12.93
CA LYS A 912 20.35 12.20 12.45
C LYS A 912 20.65 13.68 12.73
N ASP A 913 19.68 14.54 12.47
CA ASP A 913 19.84 16.00 12.48
C ASP A 913 19.57 16.59 13.90
N ILE A 914 18.95 15.83 14.81
CA ILE A 914 18.66 16.24 16.21
C ILE A 914 19.08 15.17 17.25
N ASP A 915 18.91 13.88 16.92
CA ASP A 915 19.23 12.69 17.74
C ASP A 915 18.75 12.75 19.21
N PRO A 916 17.43 12.82 19.48
CA PRO A 916 16.89 12.77 20.83
C PRO A 916 17.21 11.45 21.54
N ASP A 917 17.24 11.48 22.86
CA ASP A 917 17.51 10.33 23.73
C ASP A 917 16.25 9.53 24.05
N ILE A 918 15.15 10.25 24.32
CA ILE A 918 13.83 9.68 24.61
C ILE A 918 12.82 10.23 23.60
N ILE A 919 12.01 9.35 23.01
CA ILE A 919 11.00 9.70 22.01
C ILE A 919 9.60 9.33 22.54
N PHE A 920 8.77 10.34 22.77
CA PHE A 920 7.35 10.18 23.10
C PHE A 920 6.50 10.15 21.84
N PHE A 921 5.69 9.10 21.71
CA PHE A 921 4.60 8.98 20.75
C PHE A 921 3.27 9.32 21.44
N ASN A 922 2.42 10.10 20.78
CA ASN A 922 1.05 10.37 21.24
C ASN A 922 0.00 9.51 20.53
N ARG A 923 0.36 8.83 19.43
CA ARG A 923 -0.55 8.06 18.57
C ARG A 923 0.10 6.76 18.14
N PRO A 924 -0.66 5.64 18.08
CA PRO A 924 -0.11 4.35 17.71
C PRO A 924 -0.01 4.15 16.19
N TRP A 925 -0.83 4.89 15.43
CA TRP A 925 -1.06 4.76 14.00
C TRP A 925 0.06 5.34 13.13
N GLU A 926 0.55 4.58 12.15
CA GLU A 926 1.55 5.00 11.15
C GLU A 926 1.02 6.00 10.09
N SER A 927 0.51 7.15 10.55
CA SER A 927 -0.12 8.19 9.73
C SER A 927 0.78 9.43 9.60
N THR A 928 2.09 9.20 9.49
CA THR A 928 3.19 10.18 9.41
C THR A 928 4.29 9.63 8.50
N ASN A 929 5.36 10.40 8.25
CA ASN A 929 6.57 9.94 7.55
C ASN A 929 7.19 8.74 8.29
N LYS A 930 7.76 7.77 7.55
CA LYS A 930 8.33 6.52 8.10
C LYS A 930 9.52 6.78 9.02
N GLU A 931 10.25 7.85 8.74
CA GLU A 931 11.34 8.40 9.54
C GLU A 931 10.88 8.82 10.95
N TYR A 932 9.56 9.01 11.15
CA TYR A 932 8.94 9.40 12.41
C TYR A 932 7.97 8.34 12.97
N THR A 933 8.03 7.08 12.51
CA THR A 933 7.29 5.96 13.15
C THR A 933 8.21 5.14 14.05
N ILE A 934 7.62 4.37 14.96
CA ILE A 934 8.33 3.62 16.02
C ILE A 934 9.43 2.69 15.49
N HIS A 935 9.28 2.15 14.28
CA HIS A 935 10.26 1.29 13.63
C HIS A 935 11.63 1.95 13.39
N ASN A 936 11.70 3.29 13.36
CA ASN A 936 12.97 4.01 13.28
C ASN A 936 13.67 4.19 14.64
N PHE A 937 13.05 3.84 15.78
CA PHE A 937 13.57 4.18 17.12
C PHE A 937 13.75 2.98 18.07
N THR A 938 13.83 1.77 17.52
CA THR A 938 14.06 0.50 18.27
C THR A 938 15.47 0.35 18.87
N ASP A 939 16.31 1.38 18.76
CA ASP A 939 17.64 1.57 19.36
C ASP A 939 17.69 2.74 20.35
N LYS A 940 16.54 3.34 20.69
CA LYS A 940 16.37 4.46 21.62
C LYS A 940 15.32 4.12 22.69
N LEU A 941 15.26 4.89 23.77
CA LEU A 941 14.14 4.77 24.70
C LEU A 941 12.89 5.43 24.12
N THR A 942 11.79 4.71 24.10
CA THR A 942 10.56 5.11 23.42
C THR A 942 9.37 4.97 24.36
N CYS A 943 8.53 6.01 24.42
CA CYS A 943 7.38 6.08 25.31
C CYS A 943 6.10 6.29 24.50
N TYR A 944 4.99 5.67 24.89
CA TYR A 944 3.68 5.95 24.33
C TYR A 944 2.70 6.37 25.43
N VAL A 945 1.99 7.47 25.17
CA VAL A 945 0.90 8.00 26.00
C VAL A 945 -0.32 8.19 25.09
N PRO A 946 -1.46 7.55 25.36
CA PRO A 946 -2.67 7.70 24.54
C PRO A 946 -3.14 9.17 24.42
N TYR A 947 -3.52 9.58 23.20
CA TYR A 947 -4.14 10.87 22.91
C TYR A 947 -5.63 10.95 23.30
N ASN A 948 -6.21 9.84 23.75
CA ASN A 948 -7.57 9.69 24.22
C ASN A 948 -7.59 8.64 25.34
N PHE A 949 -8.49 8.78 26.32
CA PHE A 949 -8.80 7.66 27.21
C PHE A 949 -9.42 6.54 26.37
N VAL A 950 -8.81 5.35 26.38
CA VAL A 950 -9.31 4.23 25.58
C VAL A 950 -10.65 3.76 26.14
N SER A 951 -11.68 3.78 25.29
CA SER A 951 -13.07 3.54 25.71
C SER A 951 -13.67 2.23 25.18
N ILE A 952 -13.04 1.66 24.15
CA ILE A 952 -13.55 0.53 23.36
C ILE A 952 -12.61 -0.66 23.55
N ASP A 953 -13.19 -1.84 23.58
CA ASP A 953 -12.44 -3.10 23.59
C ASP A 953 -12.31 -3.63 22.15
N ASN A 954 -11.21 -3.26 21.47
CA ASN A 954 -10.83 -3.83 20.17
C ASN A 954 -9.30 -3.93 20.02
N GLU A 955 -8.85 -4.85 19.16
CA GLU A 955 -7.44 -5.16 18.88
C GLU A 955 -6.63 -3.91 18.48
N GLU A 956 -7.21 -3.02 17.67
CA GLU A 956 -6.55 -1.80 17.20
C GLU A 956 -6.17 -0.85 18.36
N GLN A 957 -6.87 -0.88 19.50
CA GLN A 957 -6.51 -0.04 20.66
C GLN A 957 -5.28 -0.56 21.42
N TYR A 958 -4.85 -1.80 21.21
CA TYR A 958 -3.92 -2.49 22.11
C TYR A 958 -2.76 -3.24 21.43
N ASP A 959 -2.88 -3.66 20.16
CA ASP A 959 -1.87 -4.50 19.48
C ASP A 959 -1.31 -3.91 18.17
N GLN A 960 -0.88 -2.65 18.21
CA GLN A 960 -0.18 -2.00 17.09
C GLN A 960 1.34 -2.06 17.27
N ALA A 961 2.10 -1.76 16.21
CA ALA A 961 3.55 -1.63 16.25
C ALA A 961 4.00 -0.75 17.43
N THR A 962 3.40 0.44 17.60
CA THR A 962 3.74 1.37 18.68
C THR A 962 3.44 0.84 20.09
N HIS A 963 2.37 0.05 20.27
CA HIS A 963 2.05 -0.58 21.55
C HIS A 963 3.07 -1.64 21.95
N ASN A 964 3.55 -2.42 20.99
CA ASN A 964 4.47 -3.54 21.23
C ASN A 964 5.95 -3.14 21.26
N LEU A 965 6.34 -2.15 20.45
CA LEU A 965 7.75 -1.78 20.26
C LEU A 965 8.25 -0.69 21.22
N THR A 966 7.37 -0.03 21.97
CA THR A 966 7.80 1.00 22.91
C THR A 966 8.46 0.42 24.16
N TRP A 967 9.50 1.09 24.67
CA TRP A 967 10.11 0.75 25.95
C TRP A 967 9.12 0.91 27.11
N ARG A 968 8.27 1.95 27.09
CA ARG A 968 7.21 2.19 28.08
C ARG A 968 5.89 2.63 27.45
N PHE A 969 4.85 1.84 27.64
CA PHE A 969 3.46 2.19 27.33
C PHE A 969 2.76 2.61 28.63
N PHE A 970 2.44 3.90 28.76
CA PHE A 970 1.79 4.46 29.94
C PHE A 970 0.27 4.36 29.84
N LEU A 971 -0.35 3.73 30.85
CA LEU A 971 -1.75 3.31 30.84
C LEU A 971 -2.63 4.06 31.84
N GLU A 972 -3.89 4.21 31.47
CA GLU A 972 -4.89 4.94 32.23
C GLU A 972 -5.32 4.21 33.50
N THR A 973 -5.48 2.87 33.47
CA THR A 973 -5.96 2.09 34.62
C THR A 973 -5.45 0.65 34.61
N GLN A 974 -5.53 -0.06 35.75
CA GLN A 974 -5.20 -1.49 35.85
C GLN A 974 -6.02 -2.37 34.89
N ALA A 975 -7.29 -2.02 34.63
CA ALA A 975 -8.13 -2.79 33.71
C ALA A 975 -7.61 -2.72 32.26
N HIS A 976 -7.04 -1.58 31.84
CA HIS A 976 -6.36 -1.48 30.54
C HIS A 976 -5.10 -2.35 30.50
N GLN A 977 -4.35 -2.44 31.61
CA GLN A 977 -3.20 -3.34 31.71
C GLN A 977 -3.59 -4.81 31.54
N GLU A 978 -4.65 -5.28 32.22
CA GLU A 978 -5.13 -6.65 32.04
C GLU A 978 -5.71 -6.91 30.63
N ILE A 979 -6.35 -5.93 29.98
CA ILE A 979 -6.76 -6.07 28.57
C ILE A 979 -5.54 -6.22 27.65
N ILE A 980 -4.55 -5.33 27.76
CA ILE A 980 -3.33 -5.35 26.92
C ILE A 980 -2.53 -6.63 27.16
N LYS A 981 -2.40 -7.07 28.41
CA LYS A 981 -1.69 -8.29 28.81
C LYS A 981 -2.25 -9.56 28.17
N ASN A 982 -3.56 -9.61 27.89
CA ASN A 982 -4.22 -10.75 27.27
C ASN A 982 -4.40 -10.63 25.74
N ASN A 983 -4.14 -9.45 25.14
CA ASN A 983 -4.46 -9.17 23.73
C ASN A 983 -3.33 -8.53 22.91
N SER A 984 -2.17 -8.19 23.50
CA SER A 984 -1.01 -7.65 22.79
C SER A 984 0.12 -8.67 22.65
N LYS A 985 0.87 -8.63 21.54
CA LYS A 985 2.03 -9.51 21.29
C LYS A 985 3.12 -9.36 22.36
N ALA A 986 3.28 -8.16 22.94
CA ALA A 986 4.17 -7.87 24.06
C ALA A 986 3.68 -8.42 25.41
N ASN A 987 2.48 -9.01 25.49
CA ASN A 987 1.81 -9.46 26.72
C ASN A 987 1.79 -8.39 27.83
N GLY A 988 1.74 -7.10 27.44
CA GLY A 988 1.81 -5.96 28.35
C GLY A 988 3.14 -5.78 29.11
N ALA A 989 4.21 -6.50 28.76
CA ALA A 989 5.48 -6.48 29.52
C ALA A 989 6.20 -5.12 29.55
N ASN A 990 5.86 -4.21 28.62
CA ASN A 990 6.35 -2.84 28.55
C ASN A 990 5.41 -1.80 29.20
N THR A 991 4.31 -2.22 29.81
CA THR A 991 3.26 -1.31 30.31
C THR A 991 3.51 -0.80 31.73
N ILE A 992 3.09 0.43 32.01
CA ILE A 992 3.08 1.05 33.35
C ILE A 992 1.73 1.73 33.56
N VAL A 993 0.99 1.37 34.61
CA VAL A 993 -0.23 2.11 34.99
C VAL A 993 0.18 3.42 35.65
N SER A 994 -0.02 4.54 34.94
CA SER A 994 0.28 5.90 35.41
C SER A 994 -0.96 6.67 35.82
N GLY A 995 -2.13 6.31 35.29
CA GLY A 995 -3.24 7.24 35.11
C GLY A 995 -3.18 7.95 33.75
N TYR A 996 -4.24 8.67 33.40
CA TYR A 996 -4.35 9.44 32.14
C TYR A 996 -4.06 10.93 32.40
N PRO A 997 -2.92 11.50 31.93
CA PRO A 997 -2.47 12.87 32.25
C PRO A 997 -3.49 14.01 32.06
N PRO A 998 -4.41 13.95 31.07
CA PRO A 998 -5.47 14.95 30.94
C PRO A 998 -6.47 15.02 32.12
N LEU A 999 -6.50 14.02 33.00
CA LEU A 999 -7.34 14.05 34.22
C LEU A 999 -6.68 14.82 35.38
N ASP A 1000 -5.37 15.06 35.34
CA ASP A 1000 -4.60 15.62 36.46
C ASP A 1000 -5.20 16.95 36.96
N VAL A 1001 -5.63 17.80 36.02
CA VAL A 1001 -6.23 19.13 36.28
C VAL A 1001 -7.60 19.08 37.00
N PHE A 1002 -8.27 17.93 37.00
CA PHE A 1002 -9.57 17.74 37.68
C PHE A 1002 -9.40 17.26 39.12
N PHE A 1003 -8.23 16.74 39.48
CA PHE A 1003 -7.88 16.33 40.84
C PHE A 1003 -6.98 17.36 41.56
N ASP A 1004 -6.32 18.26 40.80
CA ASP A 1004 -5.55 19.38 41.32
C ASP A 1004 -6.43 20.44 42.00
N LYS A 1005 -6.46 20.40 43.34
CA LYS A 1005 -7.18 21.38 44.18
C LYS A 1005 -6.59 22.79 44.15
N SER A 1006 -5.39 22.99 43.58
CA SER A 1006 -4.80 24.32 43.38
C SER A 1006 -5.20 24.96 42.04
N TYR A 1007 -5.79 24.18 41.12
CA TYR A 1007 -6.22 24.69 39.83
C TYR A 1007 -7.46 25.59 39.95
N SER A 1008 -7.32 26.84 39.52
CA SER A 1008 -8.42 27.80 39.43
C SER A 1008 -8.89 27.89 37.97
N PRO A 1009 -10.08 27.36 37.61
CA PRO A 1009 -10.58 27.45 36.25
C PRO A 1009 -10.98 28.88 35.89
N SER A 1010 -10.70 29.31 34.66
CA SER A 1010 -11.29 30.54 34.13
C SER A 1010 -12.80 30.39 33.99
N ASN A 1011 -13.52 31.51 33.86
CA ASN A 1011 -14.97 31.51 33.65
C ASN A 1011 -15.29 31.65 32.14
N PRO A 1012 -15.66 30.55 31.43
CA PRO A 1012 -16.01 30.61 30.01
C PRO A 1012 -17.46 31.07 29.76
N TRP A 1013 -18.25 31.34 30.80
CA TRP A 1013 -19.71 31.50 30.68
C TRP A 1013 -20.12 32.95 30.37
N LYS A 1014 -21.03 33.09 29.39
CA LYS A 1014 -21.53 34.37 28.84
C LYS A 1014 -22.33 35.17 29.87
N MET A 1015 -23.29 34.54 30.55
CA MET A 1015 -23.99 35.10 31.70
C MET A 1015 -23.17 34.92 32.97
N ARG A 1016 -22.99 36.01 33.72
CA ARG A 1016 -22.31 36.06 35.03
C ARG A 1016 -23.29 36.14 36.22
N LYS A 1017 -24.42 35.42 36.13
CA LYS A 1017 -25.36 35.25 37.24
C LYS A 1017 -25.02 33.96 37.98
N ASP A 1018 -24.73 34.03 39.27
CA ASP A 1018 -24.29 32.85 40.03
C ASP A 1018 -25.40 31.83 40.26
N ASN A 1019 -26.65 32.29 40.39
CA ASN A 1019 -27.83 31.44 40.57
C ASN A 1019 -28.27 30.69 39.30
N VAL A 1020 -27.54 30.80 38.18
CA VAL A 1020 -27.89 30.16 36.90
C VAL A 1020 -27.08 28.89 36.70
N LYS A 1021 -27.77 27.77 36.52
CA LYS A 1021 -27.20 26.44 36.28
C LYS A 1021 -26.55 26.35 34.90
N LYS A 1022 -25.36 25.75 34.84
CA LYS A 1022 -24.45 25.81 33.70
C LYS A 1022 -24.37 24.45 33.00
N ILE A 1023 -25.04 24.31 31.85
CA ILE A 1023 -25.19 23.03 31.17
C ILE A 1023 -24.35 23.00 29.89
N ILE A 1024 -23.57 21.93 29.72
CA ILE A 1024 -22.83 21.69 28.48
C ILE A 1024 -23.71 20.83 27.55
N PHE A 1025 -23.86 21.24 26.30
CA PHE A 1025 -24.49 20.44 25.25
C PHE A 1025 -23.43 20.05 24.21
N ALA A 1026 -23.05 18.77 24.14
CA ALA A 1026 -21.92 18.30 23.34
C ALA A 1026 -22.32 17.20 22.35
N LEU A 1027 -22.65 17.60 21.12
CA LEU A 1027 -22.93 16.67 20.03
C LEU A 1027 -21.63 16.15 19.38
N HIS A 1028 -21.58 14.83 19.21
CA HIS A 1028 -20.56 14.11 18.48
C HIS A 1028 -20.83 14.11 16.97
N LEU A 1029 -20.01 13.37 16.23
CA LEU A 1029 -19.94 13.25 14.76
C LEU A 1029 -21.16 12.59 14.08
N THR A 1030 -22.38 12.95 14.49
CA THR A 1030 -23.60 12.50 13.81
C THR A 1030 -23.53 12.83 12.32
N THR A 1031 -24.06 11.91 11.51
CA THR A 1031 -24.11 12.05 10.05
C THR A 1031 -25.47 12.54 9.56
N ASP A 1032 -26.43 12.70 10.46
CA ASP A 1032 -27.82 13.06 10.17
C ASP A 1032 -28.11 14.54 10.55
N PRO A 1033 -28.36 15.42 9.57
CA PRO A 1033 -28.79 16.78 9.83
C PRO A 1033 -30.20 16.87 10.46
N GLU A 1034 -31.11 15.93 10.19
CA GLU A 1034 -32.48 15.97 10.73
C GLU A 1034 -32.46 15.79 12.25
N TYR A 1035 -31.75 14.76 12.74
CA TYR A 1035 -31.52 14.61 14.18
C TYR A 1035 -30.80 15.83 14.79
N PHE A 1036 -29.82 16.42 14.11
CA PHE A 1036 -29.15 17.65 14.58
C PHE A 1036 -30.13 18.82 14.73
N PHE A 1037 -31.05 19.03 13.78
CA PHE A 1037 -32.08 20.07 13.86
C PHE A 1037 -33.09 19.76 14.98
N GLU A 1038 -33.63 18.54 15.03
CA GLU A 1038 -34.59 18.07 16.05
C GLU A 1038 -34.08 18.33 17.47
N ILE A 1039 -32.89 17.80 17.79
CA ILE A 1039 -32.33 17.91 19.14
C ILE A 1039 -31.98 19.36 19.48
N SER A 1040 -31.48 20.13 18.51
CA SER A 1040 -31.09 21.53 18.74
C SER A 1040 -32.31 22.42 18.97
N ASP A 1041 -33.40 22.25 18.21
CA ASP A 1041 -34.64 23.00 18.46
C ASP A 1041 -35.32 22.60 19.77
N TYR A 1042 -35.14 21.34 20.21
CA TYR A 1042 -35.54 20.95 21.56
C TYR A 1042 -34.68 21.61 22.65
N ILE A 1043 -33.36 21.68 22.48
CA ILE A 1043 -32.48 22.44 23.38
C ILE A 1043 -32.85 23.94 23.39
N PHE A 1044 -33.20 24.54 22.25
CA PHE A 1044 -33.73 25.92 22.20
C PHE A 1044 -35.14 26.06 22.81
N LYS A 1045 -35.93 24.99 22.92
CA LYS A 1045 -37.19 24.97 23.68
C LYS A 1045 -36.90 24.99 25.19
N LEU A 1046 -35.95 24.17 25.66
CA LEU A 1046 -35.54 24.11 27.07
C LEU A 1046 -34.84 25.41 27.52
N ALA A 1047 -33.96 25.97 26.69
CA ALA A 1047 -33.33 27.28 26.96
C ALA A 1047 -34.36 28.41 27.11
N ARG A 1048 -35.50 28.34 26.41
CA ARG A 1048 -36.64 29.27 26.59
C ARG A 1048 -37.47 28.96 27.84
N LYS A 1049 -37.74 27.68 28.11
CA LYS A 1049 -38.51 27.22 29.28
C LYS A 1049 -37.86 27.62 30.61
N TYR A 1050 -36.53 27.56 30.67
CA TYR A 1050 -35.72 27.79 31.87
C TYR A 1050 -34.79 29.01 31.71
N ASN A 1051 -35.27 30.09 31.09
CA ASN A 1051 -34.42 31.19 30.65
C ASN A 1051 -33.75 32.00 31.78
N ASN A 1052 -34.25 31.88 33.01
CA ASN A 1052 -33.67 32.48 34.21
C ASN A 1052 -32.88 31.48 35.08
N ASP A 1053 -33.03 30.18 34.82
CA ASP A 1053 -32.57 29.10 35.69
C ASP A 1053 -31.36 28.37 35.10
N ILE A 1054 -31.27 28.28 33.76
CA ILE A 1054 -30.17 27.62 33.06
C ILE A 1054 -29.50 28.50 31.99
N GLN A 1055 -28.24 28.19 31.71
CA GLN A 1055 -27.49 28.63 30.54
C GLN A 1055 -26.82 27.43 29.87
N ILE A 1056 -26.84 27.38 28.53
CA ILE A 1056 -26.36 26.22 27.76
C ILE A 1056 -25.16 26.59 26.86
N ALA A 1057 -24.02 25.94 27.08
CA ALA A 1057 -22.85 26.04 26.21
C ALA A 1057 -22.84 24.88 25.20
N PHE A 1058 -23.02 25.20 23.91
CA PHE A 1058 -22.84 24.24 22.83
C PHE A 1058 -21.35 23.99 22.58
N LYS A 1059 -20.89 22.77 22.84
CA LYS A 1059 -19.53 22.29 22.62
C LYS A 1059 -19.52 21.28 21.46
N PRO A 1060 -19.57 21.74 20.19
CA PRO A 1060 -19.49 20.84 19.05
C PRO A 1060 -18.14 20.13 19.00
N HIS A 1061 -18.11 18.88 18.51
CA HIS A 1061 -16.86 18.26 18.07
C HIS A 1061 -16.27 19.08 16.88
N PRO A 1062 -14.96 19.37 16.81
CA PRO A 1062 -14.41 20.35 15.85
C PRO A 1062 -14.80 20.16 14.37
N ILE A 1063 -14.85 18.92 13.86
CA ILE A 1063 -15.26 18.65 12.47
C ILE A 1063 -16.78 18.43 12.28
N LEU A 1064 -17.62 18.59 13.32
CA LEU A 1064 -19.08 18.36 13.22
C LEU A 1064 -19.75 19.30 12.22
N LYS A 1065 -19.45 20.60 12.31
CA LYS A 1065 -19.95 21.65 11.41
C LYS A 1065 -19.67 21.29 9.94
N ILE A 1066 -18.43 20.88 9.67
CA ILE A 1066 -17.94 20.45 8.34
C ILE A 1066 -18.62 19.15 7.89
N ARG A 1067 -18.82 18.17 8.80
CA ARG A 1067 -19.49 16.90 8.50
C ARG A 1067 -20.97 17.11 8.14
N LEU A 1068 -21.70 17.93 8.89
CA LEU A 1068 -23.10 18.25 8.62
C LEU A 1068 -23.25 18.93 7.25
N ILE A 1069 -22.45 19.97 6.99
CA ILE A 1069 -22.45 20.70 5.70
C ILE A 1069 -22.09 19.75 4.54
N LYS A 1070 -21.08 18.89 4.70
CA LYS A 1070 -20.70 17.90 3.68
C LYS A 1070 -21.81 16.88 3.40
N ASN A 1071 -22.60 16.51 4.40
CA ASN A 1071 -23.65 15.50 4.26
C ASN A 1071 -24.95 16.08 3.68
N ALA A 1072 -25.26 17.35 3.93
CA ALA A 1072 -26.35 18.08 3.27
C ALA A 1072 -25.90 19.50 2.85
N PRO A 1073 -25.20 19.65 1.72
CA PRO A 1073 -24.71 20.96 1.25
C PRO A 1073 -25.84 21.97 1.03
N ASN A 1074 -27.00 21.50 0.54
CA ASN A 1074 -28.19 22.31 0.35
C ASN A 1074 -28.72 22.94 1.66
N GLU A 1075 -28.37 22.36 2.81
CA GLU A 1075 -28.76 22.82 4.15
C GLU A 1075 -27.65 23.61 4.87
N GLU A 1076 -26.54 23.94 4.19
CA GLU A 1076 -25.41 24.70 4.79
C GLU A 1076 -25.89 25.99 5.47
N ASN A 1077 -26.69 26.79 4.76
CA ASN A 1077 -27.26 28.02 5.30
C ASN A 1077 -28.14 27.81 6.54
N LYS A 1078 -28.78 26.64 6.68
CA LYS A 1078 -29.59 26.27 7.87
C LYS A 1078 -28.67 25.83 9.01
N ILE A 1079 -27.66 25.00 8.74
CA ILE A 1079 -26.65 24.56 9.71
C ILE A 1079 -25.90 25.77 10.30
N LEU A 1080 -25.44 26.69 9.45
CA LEU A 1080 -24.78 27.93 9.88
C LEU A 1080 -25.71 28.83 10.72
N LYS A 1081 -27.00 28.94 10.35
CA LYS A 1081 -28.02 29.64 11.16
C LYS A 1081 -28.19 29.00 12.54
N TYR A 1082 -28.12 27.68 12.68
CA TYR A 1082 -28.22 27.01 13.98
C TYR A 1082 -27.00 27.29 14.89
N PHE A 1083 -25.78 27.28 14.34
CA PHE A 1083 -24.57 27.69 15.10
C PHE A 1083 -24.68 29.15 15.55
N LYS A 1084 -25.03 30.07 14.64
CA LYS A 1084 -25.23 31.50 14.96
C LYS A 1084 -26.36 31.73 15.98
N LYS A 1085 -27.41 30.90 15.95
CA LYS A 1085 -28.51 30.90 16.93
C LYS A 1085 -28.02 30.49 18.33
N PHE A 1086 -27.12 29.50 18.44
CA PHE A 1086 -26.47 29.17 19.72
C PHE A 1086 -25.55 30.29 20.22
N GLU A 1087 -24.89 31.04 19.34
CA GLU A 1087 -24.09 32.22 19.71
C GLU A 1087 -24.97 33.38 20.22
N SER A 1088 -26.08 33.65 19.53
CA SER A 1088 -26.89 34.84 19.75
C SER A 1088 -27.98 34.71 20.82
N PHE A 1089 -28.48 33.52 21.15
CA PHE A 1089 -29.55 33.38 22.15
C PHE A 1089 -29.11 33.86 23.53
N THR A 1090 -30.03 34.43 24.32
CA THR A 1090 -29.69 35.16 25.57
C THR A 1090 -28.93 34.30 26.58
N ASN A 1091 -29.39 33.07 26.80
CA ASN A 1091 -28.80 32.08 27.70
C ASN A 1091 -28.13 30.90 26.97
N THR A 1092 -27.65 31.10 25.74
CA THR A 1092 -26.76 30.11 25.09
C THR A 1092 -25.49 30.75 24.54
N GLN A 1093 -24.48 29.90 24.31
CA GLN A 1093 -23.21 30.25 23.69
C GLN A 1093 -22.63 29.05 22.92
N VAL A 1094 -21.60 29.28 22.09
CA VAL A 1094 -20.80 28.23 21.43
C VAL A 1094 -19.36 28.29 21.92
N LEU A 1095 -18.71 27.15 22.10
CA LEU A 1095 -17.30 27.05 22.49
C LEU A 1095 -16.58 25.97 21.66
N GLU A 1096 -15.74 26.39 20.71
CA GLU A 1096 -15.05 25.46 19.80
C GLU A 1096 -13.64 25.04 20.29
N GLY A 1097 -13.08 25.69 21.34
CA GLY A 1097 -11.74 25.43 21.89
C GLY A 1097 -11.66 24.44 23.07
N GLU A 1098 -10.77 24.74 24.03
CA GLU A 1098 -10.53 24.01 25.29
C GLU A 1098 -11.81 23.73 26.11
N TYR A 1099 -11.77 22.71 26.99
CA TYR A 1099 -12.96 22.22 27.71
C TYR A 1099 -12.79 21.99 29.22
N LYS A 1100 -11.57 21.87 29.74
CA LYS A 1100 -11.31 21.65 31.19
C LYS A 1100 -12.03 22.65 32.11
N ASP A 1101 -11.90 23.94 31.83
CA ASP A 1101 -12.52 25.00 32.62
C ASP A 1101 -14.05 24.96 32.51
N LEU A 1102 -14.58 24.61 31.33
CA LEU A 1102 -16.02 24.45 31.09
C LEU A 1102 -16.59 23.29 31.92
N PHE A 1103 -15.87 22.16 31.99
CA PHE A 1103 -16.22 20.98 32.78
C PHE A 1103 -16.13 21.27 34.29
N LEU A 1104 -15.10 22.00 34.72
CA LEU A 1104 -14.92 22.39 36.13
C LEU A 1104 -15.96 23.42 36.58
N THR A 1105 -16.50 24.25 35.68
CA THR A 1105 -17.48 25.30 36.01
C THR A 1105 -18.95 25.01 35.63
N SER A 1106 -19.24 23.87 34.97
CA SER A 1106 -20.60 23.40 34.70
C SER A 1106 -21.30 22.81 35.94
N ASP A 1107 -22.62 22.66 35.88
CA ASP A 1107 -23.42 21.81 36.76
C ASP A 1107 -23.70 20.43 36.11
N GLY A 1108 -23.79 20.34 34.78
CA GLY A 1108 -24.10 19.09 34.09
C GLY A 1108 -23.76 19.05 32.59
N LEU A 1109 -23.70 17.83 32.04
CA LEU A 1109 -23.40 17.55 30.62
C LEU A 1109 -24.56 16.81 29.94
N ILE A 1110 -24.88 17.16 28.69
CA ILE A 1110 -25.79 16.43 27.79
C ILE A 1110 -25.02 16.13 26.50
N HIS A 1111 -24.80 14.85 26.16
CA HIS A 1111 -23.87 14.48 25.07
C HIS A 1111 -24.15 13.10 24.44
N ASN A 1112 -23.56 12.85 23.26
CA ASN A 1112 -23.29 11.51 22.73
C ASN A 1112 -21.79 11.29 22.42
N CYS A 1113 -20.91 12.20 22.86
CA CYS A 1113 -19.47 12.15 22.63
C CYS A 1113 -18.76 11.13 23.51
N GLY A 1114 -17.99 10.23 22.89
CA GLY A 1114 -17.34 9.09 23.57
C GLY A 1114 -16.25 9.49 24.56
N SER A 1115 -15.27 10.30 24.16
CA SER A 1115 -14.18 10.74 25.05
C SER A 1115 -14.69 11.50 26.28
N PHE A 1116 -15.77 12.26 26.12
CA PHE A 1116 -16.40 13.01 27.20
C PHE A 1116 -17.10 12.12 28.24
N ILE A 1117 -17.35 10.84 27.99
CA ILE A 1117 -17.88 9.90 29.01
C ILE A 1117 -16.90 9.85 30.18
N THR A 1118 -15.64 9.51 29.90
CA THR A 1118 -14.61 9.42 30.96
C THR A 1118 -14.10 10.79 31.38
N GLU A 1119 -13.81 11.68 30.41
CA GLU A 1119 -13.20 12.97 30.72
C GLU A 1119 -14.16 13.92 31.47
N TYR A 1120 -15.49 13.78 31.36
CA TYR A 1120 -16.42 14.53 32.22
C TYR A 1120 -16.69 13.82 33.55
N ALA A 1121 -16.73 12.48 33.58
CA ALA A 1121 -17.05 11.72 34.79
C ALA A 1121 -16.09 12.02 35.96
N CYS A 1122 -14.81 12.33 35.69
CA CYS A 1122 -13.85 12.71 36.73
C CYS A 1122 -14.26 13.95 37.55
N THR A 1123 -15.17 14.79 37.05
CA THR A 1123 -15.73 15.94 37.79
C THR A 1123 -16.70 15.57 38.91
N GLY A 1124 -17.17 14.31 38.96
CA GLY A 1124 -18.24 13.86 39.87
C GLY A 1124 -19.65 14.30 39.48
N LYS A 1125 -19.81 15.16 38.48
CA LYS A 1125 -21.08 15.83 38.15
C LYS A 1125 -22.02 14.99 37.27
N PRO A 1126 -23.34 15.26 37.29
CA PRO A 1126 -24.31 14.57 36.44
C PRO A 1126 -24.03 14.73 34.94
N ALA A 1127 -24.15 13.61 34.21
CA ALA A 1127 -24.10 13.57 32.76
C ALA A 1127 -25.28 12.77 32.19
N LEU A 1128 -25.86 13.24 31.08
CA LEU A 1128 -26.94 12.61 30.34
C LEU A 1128 -26.45 12.18 28.95
N TYR A 1129 -26.47 10.87 28.70
CA TYR A 1129 -26.05 10.30 27.42
C TYR A 1129 -27.23 10.08 26.46
N LEU A 1130 -27.14 10.68 25.27
CA LEU A 1130 -28.13 10.61 24.21
C LEU A 1130 -27.93 9.34 23.37
N LYS A 1131 -28.93 8.44 23.38
CA LYS A 1131 -28.85 7.13 22.71
C LYS A 1131 -29.17 7.13 21.21
N LYS A 1132 -30.00 8.08 20.73
CA LYS A 1132 -30.65 8.02 19.39
C LYS A 1132 -29.67 7.90 18.21
N ASP A 1133 -28.53 8.59 18.25
CA ASP A 1133 -27.37 8.29 17.40
C ASP A 1133 -26.08 8.20 18.24
N SER A 1134 -25.90 7.07 18.91
CA SER A 1134 -24.69 6.75 19.65
C SER A 1134 -23.67 6.01 18.78
N TYR A 1135 -22.43 6.50 18.75
CA TYR A 1135 -21.27 5.78 18.20
C TYR A 1135 -20.89 4.57 19.06
N ILE A 1136 -21.10 4.65 20.38
CA ILE A 1136 -20.68 3.63 21.35
C ILE A 1136 -21.63 2.43 21.39
N LEU A 1137 -22.93 2.61 21.17
CA LEU A 1137 -23.88 1.48 20.99
C LEU A 1137 -23.58 0.61 19.74
N LYS A 1138 -22.58 0.98 18.93
CA LYS A 1138 -22.13 0.24 17.74
C LYS A 1138 -20.80 -0.53 17.99
N HIS A 1139 -20.25 -0.48 19.21
CA HIS A 1139 -18.96 -1.07 19.59
C HIS A 1139 -19.02 -1.75 20.97
N LYS A 1140 -18.08 -2.67 21.25
CA LYS A 1140 -17.88 -3.24 22.59
C LYS A 1140 -17.16 -2.21 23.46
N LEU A 1141 -17.69 -1.88 24.63
CA LEU A 1141 -17.00 -1.06 25.63
C LEU A 1141 -16.00 -1.89 26.42
N ASN A 1142 -14.97 -1.24 26.97
CA ASN A 1142 -14.13 -1.85 28.01
C ASN A 1142 -14.78 -1.70 29.40
N GLU A 1143 -14.35 -2.53 30.37
CA GLU A 1143 -14.98 -2.60 31.70
C GLU A 1143 -15.11 -1.23 32.36
N VAL A 1144 -14.04 -0.41 32.30
CA VAL A 1144 -14.00 0.93 32.90
C VAL A 1144 -15.10 1.82 32.32
N THR A 1145 -15.22 1.85 31.00
CA THR A 1145 -16.23 2.68 30.32
C THR A 1145 -17.65 2.14 30.54
N GLU A 1146 -17.84 0.82 30.67
CA GLU A 1146 -19.12 0.27 31.12
C GLU A 1146 -19.48 0.73 32.54
N LYS A 1147 -18.53 0.70 33.50
CA LYS A 1147 -18.80 1.20 34.86
C LYS A 1147 -19.15 2.69 34.85
N ILE A 1148 -18.45 3.51 34.07
CA ILE A 1148 -18.74 4.95 33.96
C ILE A 1148 -20.11 5.17 33.29
N MET A 1149 -20.43 4.45 32.20
CA MET A 1149 -21.74 4.54 31.55
C MET A 1149 -22.90 4.13 32.47
N GLN A 1150 -22.68 3.20 33.40
CA GLN A 1150 -23.64 2.82 34.45
C GLN A 1150 -23.84 3.90 35.54
N THR A 1151 -23.18 5.05 35.43
CA THR A 1151 -23.32 6.23 36.31
C THR A 1151 -23.81 7.49 35.59
N CYS A 1152 -24.01 7.39 34.27
CA CYS A 1152 -24.65 8.42 33.46
C CYS A 1152 -26.17 8.20 33.42
N PHE A 1153 -26.93 9.30 33.42
CA PHE A 1153 -28.34 9.25 33.03
C PHE A 1153 -28.43 8.96 31.52
N LEU A 1154 -29.54 8.38 31.06
CA LEU A 1154 -29.70 7.94 29.67
C LEU A 1154 -30.97 8.54 29.06
N ALA A 1155 -30.88 9.11 27.86
CA ALA A 1155 -32.05 9.62 27.13
C ALA A 1155 -32.19 8.97 25.75
N ASN A 1156 -33.39 8.43 25.53
CA ASN A 1156 -33.94 7.93 24.27
C ASN A 1156 -34.87 8.97 23.63
N ASN A 1157 -35.51 9.81 24.44
CA ASN A 1157 -36.54 10.77 24.05
C ASN A 1157 -36.37 12.14 24.75
N HIS A 1158 -37.19 13.10 24.33
CA HIS A 1158 -37.16 14.49 24.81
C HIS A 1158 -37.57 14.67 26.28
N TYR A 1159 -38.51 13.87 26.82
CA TYR A 1159 -38.95 13.97 28.21
C TYR A 1159 -37.83 13.61 29.19
N GLU A 1160 -36.99 12.62 28.88
CA GLU A 1160 -35.84 12.24 29.72
C GLU A 1160 -34.81 13.39 29.83
N ILE A 1161 -34.68 14.22 28.78
CA ILE A 1161 -33.80 15.41 28.78
C ILE A 1161 -34.40 16.53 29.64
N ASP A 1162 -35.69 16.81 29.51
CA ASP A 1162 -36.40 17.81 30.34
C ASP A 1162 -36.35 17.42 31.82
N ASN A 1163 -36.60 16.15 32.13
CA ASN A 1163 -36.53 15.60 33.47
C ASN A 1163 -35.10 15.66 34.05
N PHE A 1164 -34.06 15.40 33.27
CA PHE A 1164 -32.67 15.56 33.70
C PHE A 1164 -32.38 17.02 34.10
N ILE A 1165 -32.74 17.99 33.26
CA ILE A 1165 -32.53 19.41 33.59
C ILE A 1165 -33.35 19.81 34.82
N ASN A 1166 -34.63 19.46 34.88
CA ASN A 1166 -35.54 19.88 35.95
C ASN A 1166 -35.21 19.21 37.29
N ASN A 1167 -35.15 17.87 37.33
CA ASN A 1167 -34.98 17.12 38.56
C ASN A 1167 -33.51 17.07 39.00
N VAL A 1168 -32.58 16.74 38.10
CA VAL A 1168 -31.18 16.50 38.47
C VAL A 1168 -30.39 17.81 38.56
N ILE A 1169 -30.52 18.71 37.58
CA ILE A 1169 -29.68 19.93 37.52
C ILE A 1169 -30.25 21.10 38.33
N ILE A 1170 -31.55 21.41 38.17
CA ILE A 1170 -32.20 22.54 38.86
C ILE A 1170 -32.55 22.16 40.30
N ASN A 1171 -33.26 21.05 40.51
CA ASN A 1171 -33.67 20.58 41.84
C ASN A 1171 -32.60 19.75 42.58
N CYS A 1172 -31.39 19.61 42.03
CA CYS A 1172 -30.24 18.91 42.63
C CYS A 1172 -30.49 17.43 43.07
N ASN A 1173 -31.48 16.75 42.50
CA ASN A 1173 -31.86 15.38 42.87
C ASN A 1173 -31.07 14.34 42.04
N ASP A 1174 -29.78 14.18 42.36
CA ASP A 1174 -28.85 13.29 41.65
C ASP A 1174 -28.63 11.96 42.38
N ASN A 1175 -29.51 11.00 42.09
CA ASN A 1175 -29.45 9.65 42.67
C ASN A 1175 -28.29 8.77 42.13
N LEU A 1176 -27.35 9.31 41.35
CA LEU A 1176 -26.18 8.60 40.83
C LEU A 1176 -24.83 9.15 41.35
N GLU A 1177 -24.84 10.20 42.18
CA GLU A 1177 -23.62 10.86 42.69
C GLU A 1177 -22.68 9.89 43.42
N GLN A 1178 -23.15 9.20 44.46
CA GLN A 1178 -22.33 8.25 45.23
C GLN A 1178 -21.69 7.20 44.30
N LYS A 1179 -22.45 6.68 43.33
CA LYS A 1179 -21.98 5.68 42.37
C LYS A 1179 -20.92 6.24 41.41
N ARG A 1180 -21.00 7.52 41.02
CA ARG A 1180 -19.91 8.20 40.30
C ARG A 1180 -18.66 8.29 41.16
N LEU A 1181 -18.77 8.74 42.40
CA LEU A 1181 -17.64 8.85 43.33
C LEU A 1181 -16.95 7.50 43.56
N GLU A 1182 -17.71 6.41 43.72
CA GLU A 1182 -17.18 5.04 43.81
C GLU A 1182 -16.39 4.63 42.55
N VAL A 1183 -16.92 4.91 41.35
CA VAL A 1183 -16.24 4.59 40.07
C VAL A 1183 -15.00 5.46 39.85
N ILE A 1184 -15.05 6.75 40.19
CA ILE A 1184 -13.91 7.67 40.10
C ILE A 1184 -12.79 7.18 41.03
N ASN A 1185 -13.12 6.94 42.30
CA ASN A 1185 -12.16 6.49 43.32
C ASN A 1185 -11.52 5.14 42.97
N LYS A 1186 -12.27 4.22 42.33
CA LYS A 1186 -11.76 2.89 41.97
C LYS A 1186 -10.97 2.86 40.66
N TYR A 1187 -11.33 3.66 39.65
CA TYR A 1187 -10.79 3.51 38.29
C TYR A 1187 -10.14 4.76 37.70
N LEU A 1188 -10.41 5.98 38.19
CA LEU A 1188 -9.93 7.23 37.56
C LEU A 1188 -8.91 8.02 38.39
N ILE A 1189 -8.79 7.76 39.70
CA ILE A 1189 -7.70 8.33 40.51
C ILE A 1189 -6.36 7.68 40.11
N PRO A 1190 -5.33 8.46 39.75
CA PRO A 1190 -4.00 7.93 39.43
C PRO A 1190 -3.31 7.29 40.66
N PRO A 1191 -2.47 6.24 40.45
CA PRO A 1191 -1.81 5.51 41.53
C PRO A 1191 -0.73 6.34 42.26
N ASN A 1192 -0.18 5.75 43.33
CA ASN A 1192 0.93 6.30 44.13
C ASN A 1192 0.64 7.64 44.84
N ASN A 1193 -0.62 8.07 44.92
CA ASN A 1193 -1.03 9.39 45.45
C ASN A 1193 -0.27 10.55 44.75
N ARG A 1194 -0.19 10.47 43.43
CA ARG A 1194 0.47 11.43 42.52
C ARG A 1194 -0.41 11.63 41.29
N THR A 1195 -0.26 12.77 40.61
CA THR A 1195 -0.82 12.95 39.27
C THR A 1195 -0.22 11.94 38.28
N ALA A 1196 -0.91 11.67 37.17
CA ALA A 1196 -0.40 10.79 36.12
C ALA A 1196 0.85 11.37 35.45
N SER A 1197 0.91 12.69 35.27
CA SER A 1197 2.12 13.39 34.81
C SER A 1197 3.32 13.16 35.74
N GLU A 1198 3.11 13.24 37.06
CA GLU A 1198 4.17 12.94 38.05
C GLU A 1198 4.55 11.46 38.05
N ASN A 1199 3.59 10.54 37.94
CA ASN A 1199 3.90 9.11 37.85
C ASN A 1199 4.80 8.79 36.65
N ILE A 1200 4.54 9.40 35.48
CA ILE A 1200 5.38 9.25 34.28
C ILE A 1200 6.75 9.89 34.49
N TYR A 1201 6.81 11.14 34.97
CA TYR A 1201 8.07 11.85 35.22
C TYR A 1201 8.96 11.12 36.23
N TRP A 1202 8.42 10.68 37.38
CA TRP A 1202 9.18 9.93 38.38
C TRP A 1202 9.54 8.52 37.93
N HIS A 1203 8.69 7.83 37.15
CA HIS A 1203 9.07 6.55 36.55
C HIS A 1203 10.30 6.70 35.65
N LEU A 1204 10.32 7.72 34.78
CA LEU A 1204 11.46 8.01 33.91
C LEU A 1204 12.69 8.40 34.71
N LYS A 1205 12.57 9.38 35.62
CA LYS A 1205 13.70 9.87 36.40
C LYS A 1205 14.35 8.76 37.25
N ASN A 1206 13.53 7.93 37.91
CA ASN A 1206 14.02 6.79 38.69
C ASN A 1206 14.60 5.65 37.83
N SER A 1207 14.21 5.52 36.55
CA SER A 1207 14.81 4.55 35.63
C SER A 1207 16.13 5.05 35.01
N LEU A 1208 16.33 6.37 34.99
CA LEU A 1208 17.51 7.06 34.47
C LEU A 1208 18.54 7.42 35.55
N SER A 1209 18.22 7.13 36.81
CA SER A 1209 19.13 7.18 37.97
C SER A 1209 19.92 5.89 38.13
#